data_AF-A0ABC8M9Z3-F1
#
_entry.id   AF-A0ABC8M9Z3-F1
#
_cell.length_a   1.000
_cell.length_b   1.000
_cell.length_c   1.000
_cell.angle_alpha   90.00
_cell.angle_beta   90.00
_cell.angle_gamma   90.00
#
_symmetry.space_group_name_H-M   'P 1'
#
loop_
_entity.id
_entity.type
_entity.pdbx_description
1 polymer ?
#
loop_
_entity_poly.entity_id
_entity_poly.type
_entity_poly.pdbx_seq_one_letter_code
_entity_poly.pdbx_strand_id
1 'polypeptide(L)'
;MAMARATSGPAYPERFYAAASYVGFDGSDSSAKQVSSKFSNDTALLLYALYQQATVGPCNTPKPSAWRPVEQSKWKSWQGLGSMPSIEAMRLFVKILEEDDPTWYSRASKDIPDPVVDVQINTTKDEPVVENGNSFSETKTISAENGGLAETQDKDVVSENPNTVSVYNQWTAPQTSGQRPKARYEHGAAVIQDKMYIYGGNHNGRYLGDLHVLDLKSWTWSRVETKVATESEENSPTLRSPCAGHSLIPWDNKLLSIGGHTKNPSESMQVKVFDTHTYTWSMLKTYGKPPVSRGGQSVTVVGKTLVIFGGQDAKRSLLNDLHVLDLETMTWDEIDALGVSPSPRSDHAAAVHAERYLLIFGGGSHATCFDDLHVLDLQTMEWSRPAQQGEVPTPRSGHAGVTIGENWFIVGGGDNKSGASESVVLNMSTLTWSVVASVQGRVPIASEGLSLVVSSYNGEDVLVAFGGYNGRYNNEINLLKPSHKSTLQTKTLEAPLPVSLSAVNNATTTRDIESEVEVSQEGRVREIVMDNVNPGSKVGGTNEHIVATLKSEKEELETSLNKEKMQTLQLKQELADGESRNSDLYKELQSVRGQLAAEQSRCFKLEVDVAELRQKLQTLETLQKELELLQRQKAASEQAAMNAKRQSSGGVWGWLAGSPQERDDSP
;
A
#
# COMPACT_ATOMS: atom_id res chain seq x y z
N MET A 1 39.30 -3.87 -16.30
CA MET A 1 38.90 -3.14 -15.07
C MET A 1 38.20 -4.13 -14.15
N ALA A 2 38.70 -4.32 -12.93
CA ALA A 2 38.10 -5.24 -11.97
C ALA A 2 36.75 -4.72 -11.47
N MET A 3 35.82 -5.63 -11.18
CA MET A 3 34.52 -5.28 -10.60
C MET A 3 34.70 -4.76 -9.17
N ALA A 4 34.15 -3.57 -8.90
CA ALA A 4 33.89 -3.16 -7.53
C ALA A 4 32.71 -3.99 -6.98
N ARG A 5 33.02 -5.08 -6.27
CA ARG A 5 32.04 -5.70 -5.36
C ARG A 5 31.62 -4.63 -4.36
N ALA A 6 30.33 -4.34 -4.28
CA ALA A 6 29.78 -3.55 -3.18
C ALA A 6 29.93 -4.38 -1.89
N THR A 7 30.98 -4.11 -1.12
CA THR A 7 31.12 -4.67 0.22
C THR A 7 30.03 -4.07 1.10
N SER A 8 29.13 -4.92 1.59
CA SER A 8 28.21 -4.55 2.65
C SER A 8 29.02 -4.08 3.85
N GLY A 9 28.88 -2.81 4.24
CA GLY A 9 29.50 -2.30 5.44
C GLY A 9 29.04 -3.06 6.69
N PRO A 10 29.78 -2.97 7.80
CA PRO A 10 29.47 -3.71 9.01
C PRO A 10 28.07 -3.40 9.54
N ALA A 11 27.53 -4.32 10.32
CA ALA A 11 26.27 -4.17 11.00
C ALA A 11 26.35 -3.11 12.12
N TYR A 12 25.24 -2.90 12.83
CA TYR A 12 25.26 -2.22 14.12
C TYR A 12 25.48 -3.27 15.22
N PRO A 13 26.32 -3.00 16.23
CA PRO A 13 26.87 -1.68 16.59
C PRO A 13 28.21 -1.30 15.93
N GLU A 14 28.86 -2.18 15.17
CA GLU A 14 30.23 -1.98 14.67
C GLU A 14 30.38 -0.75 13.76
N ARG A 15 29.40 -0.52 12.86
CA ARG A 15 29.34 0.67 12.00
C ARG A 15 29.27 1.98 12.79
N PHE A 16 28.61 1.97 13.94
CA PHE A 16 28.55 3.12 14.83
C PHE A 16 29.90 3.38 15.51
N TYR A 17 30.61 2.35 15.99
CA TYR A 17 31.92 2.53 16.60
C TYR A 17 32.99 2.98 15.57
N ALA A 18 32.95 2.47 14.34
CA ALA A 18 33.79 2.97 13.24
C ALA A 18 33.51 4.45 12.93
N ALA A 19 32.23 4.84 12.87
CA ALA A 19 31.82 6.24 12.70
C ALA A 19 32.28 7.12 13.88
N ALA A 20 32.15 6.63 15.11
CA ALA A 20 32.54 7.34 16.32
C ALA A 20 34.04 7.61 16.38
N SER A 21 34.89 6.62 16.03
CA SER A 21 36.34 6.83 15.91
C SER A 21 36.66 7.82 14.78
N TYR A 22 36.01 7.74 13.62
CA TYR A 22 36.22 8.71 12.53
C TYR A 22 35.89 10.18 12.90
N VAL A 23 34.92 10.38 13.80
CA VAL A 23 34.59 11.70 14.35
C VAL A 23 35.59 12.11 15.45
N GLY A 24 36.22 11.15 16.12
CA GLY A 24 37.20 11.36 17.19
C GLY A 24 36.69 11.03 18.60
N PHE A 25 35.69 10.16 18.75
CA PHE A 25 35.18 9.72 20.06
C PHE A 25 35.85 8.44 20.61
N ASP A 26 36.97 8.02 20.04
CA ASP A 26 37.71 6.80 20.44
C ASP A 26 38.53 6.90 21.74
N GLY A 27 38.59 8.09 22.35
CA GLY A 27 39.31 8.32 23.61
C GLY A 27 40.78 8.71 23.45
N SER A 28 41.26 8.98 22.23
CA SER A 28 42.59 9.55 22.00
C SER A 28 42.69 11.03 22.39
N ASP A 29 43.83 11.46 22.96
CA ASP A 29 44.05 12.84 23.46
C ASP A 29 44.03 13.95 22.37
N SER A 30 44.03 13.59 21.08
CA SER A 30 43.88 14.52 19.96
C SER A 30 42.43 14.90 19.61
N SER A 31 41.47 14.11 20.09
CA SER A 31 40.03 14.14 19.74
C SER A 31 39.37 15.52 19.78
N ALA A 32 39.49 16.24 20.89
CA ALA A 32 38.65 17.41 21.18
C ALA A 32 38.84 18.59 20.22
N LYS A 33 40.02 18.73 19.60
CA LYS A 33 40.27 19.76 18.57
C LYS A 33 39.80 19.33 17.18
N GLN A 34 39.78 18.02 16.94
CA GLN A 34 39.51 17.41 15.63
C GLN A 34 38.02 17.51 15.26
N VAL A 35 37.13 17.28 16.24
CA VAL A 35 35.66 17.44 16.06
C VAL A 35 35.33 18.88 15.66
N SER A 36 35.82 19.88 16.40
CA SER A 36 35.53 21.30 16.18
C SER A 36 36.12 21.89 14.90
N SER A 37 37.14 21.25 14.31
CA SER A 37 37.71 21.67 13.02
C SER A 37 37.01 21.04 11.80
N LYS A 38 36.19 20.02 12.02
CA LYS A 38 35.64 19.15 10.97
C LYS A 38 34.13 19.30 10.77
N PHE A 39 33.41 19.67 11.84
CA PHE A 39 31.95 19.78 11.86
C PHE A 39 31.51 21.18 12.32
N SER A 40 30.30 21.61 11.93
CA SER A 40 29.70 22.81 12.50
C SER A 40 29.50 22.66 14.02
N ASN A 41 29.44 23.78 14.77
CA ASN A 41 29.23 23.71 16.22
C ASN A 41 27.94 22.98 16.62
N ASP A 42 26.87 23.15 15.84
CA ASP A 42 25.58 22.49 16.09
C ASP A 42 25.63 21.00 15.72
N THR A 43 26.26 20.66 14.59
CA THR A 43 26.53 19.25 14.20
C THR A 43 27.39 18.55 15.26
N ALA A 44 28.45 19.20 15.75
CA ALA A 44 29.35 18.66 16.78
C ALA A 44 28.64 18.43 18.13
N LEU A 45 27.74 19.34 18.53
CA LEU A 45 26.92 19.18 19.73
C LEU A 45 25.90 18.03 19.59
N LEU A 46 25.29 17.88 18.41
CA LEU A 46 24.33 16.81 18.12
C LEU A 46 25.02 15.43 18.03
N LEU A 47 26.16 15.33 17.35
CA LEU A 47 26.98 14.11 17.31
C LEU A 47 27.46 13.73 18.73
N TYR A 48 27.89 14.69 19.54
CA TYR A 48 28.22 14.43 20.95
C TYR A 48 27.01 13.91 21.75
N ALA A 49 25.85 14.54 21.61
CA ALA A 49 24.63 14.12 22.30
C ALA A 49 24.19 12.69 21.91
N LEU A 50 24.21 12.38 20.61
CA LEU A 50 23.87 11.05 20.10
C LEU A 50 24.89 9.99 20.52
N TYR A 51 26.19 10.33 20.56
CA TYR A 51 27.21 9.43 21.09
C TYR A 51 26.97 9.09 22.57
N GLN A 52 26.65 10.08 23.41
CA GLN A 52 26.31 9.85 24.82
C GLN A 52 25.00 9.05 24.96
N GLN A 53 23.97 9.35 24.17
CA GLN A 53 22.71 8.59 24.18
C GLN A 53 22.89 7.13 23.73
N ALA A 54 23.78 6.87 22.76
CA ALA A 54 24.12 5.54 22.29
C ALA A 54 24.93 4.72 23.30
N THR A 55 25.88 5.34 24.00
CA THR A 55 26.86 4.64 24.86
C THR A 55 26.52 4.65 26.35
N VAL A 56 25.80 5.67 26.84
CA VAL A 56 25.45 5.88 28.25
C VAL A 56 23.92 5.85 28.45
N GLY A 57 23.13 6.21 27.44
CA GLY A 57 21.67 6.27 27.52
C GLY A 57 21.14 7.68 27.87
N PRO A 58 19.92 7.78 28.44
CA PRO A 58 19.29 9.06 28.76
C PRO A 58 20.14 9.94 29.69
N CYS A 59 20.09 11.26 29.47
CA CYS A 59 20.86 12.23 30.27
C CYS A 59 20.37 12.31 31.72
N ASN A 60 21.06 11.59 32.61
CA ASN A 60 20.82 11.61 34.07
C ASN A 60 21.81 12.51 34.83
N THR A 61 22.60 13.32 34.13
CA THR A 61 23.60 14.19 34.77
C THR A 61 22.97 15.49 35.29
N PRO A 62 23.37 15.99 36.47
CA PRO A 62 22.85 17.24 37.01
C PRO A 62 23.24 18.41 36.11
N LYS A 63 22.34 19.39 35.98
CA LYS A 63 22.52 20.55 35.10
C LYS A 63 23.81 21.32 35.47
N PRO A 64 24.76 21.51 34.53
CA PRO A 64 26.02 22.20 34.82
C PRO A 64 25.81 23.69 35.06
N SER A 65 26.81 24.30 35.72
CA SER A 65 26.82 25.71 36.11
C SER A 65 26.70 26.64 34.89
N ALA A 66 25.93 27.73 35.03
CA ALA A 66 25.77 28.75 34.00
C ALA A 66 27.10 29.44 33.59
N TRP A 67 28.13 29.34 34.42
CA TRP A 67 29.49 29.83 34.12
C TRP A 67 30.32 28.89 33.22
N ARG A 68 29.75 27.78 32.75
CA ARG A 68 30.39 26.81 31.83
C ARG A 68 29.57 26.61 30.55
N PRO A 69 29.62 27.54 29.59
CA PRO A 69 28.71 27.54 28.42
C PRO A 69 28.85 26.31 27.53
N VAL A 70 30.06 25.76 27.36
CA VAL A 70 30.29 24.55 26.53
C VAL A 70 29.66 23.31 27.16
N GLU A 71 29.81 23.12 28.48
CA GLU A 71 29.16 22.03 29.20
C GLU A 71 27.64 22.19 29.19
N GLN A 72 27.14 23.42 29.31
CA GLN A 72 25.72 23.73 29.26
C GLN A 72 25.09 23.40 27.89
N SER A 73 25.77 23.72 26.77
CA SER A 73 25.30 23.36 25.42
C SER A 73 25.34 21.85 25.18
N LYS A 74 26.40 21.16 25.65
CA LYS A 74 26.51 19.69 25.59
C LYS A 74 25.38 19.01 26.38
N TRP A 75 25.17 19.43 27.63
CA TRP A 75 24.10 18.94 28.49
C TRP A 75 22.73 19.21 27.89
N LYS A 76 22.46 20.41 27.39
CA LYS A 76 21.18 20.78 26.76
C LYS A 76 20.88 19.91 25.53
N SER A 77 21.90 19.62 24.72
CA SER A 77 21.76 18.80 23.51
C SER A 77 21.46 17.34 23.86
N TRP A 78 22.14 16.77 24.86
CA TRP A 78 21.89 15.40 25.33
C TRP A 78 20.55 15.26 26.07
N GLN A 79 20.21 16.20 26.95
CA GLN A 79 18.88 16.29 27.59
C GLN A 79 17.76 16.34 26.55
N GLY A 80 17.97 17.00 25.42
CA GLY A 80 17.01 17.13 24.32
C GLY A 80 16.67 15.81 23.60
N LEU A 81 17.49 14.76 23.75
CA LEU A 81 17.22 13.43 23.17
C LEU A 81 16.29 12.57 24.05
N GLY A 82 16.05 12.96 25.30
CA GLY A 82 15.11 12.30 26.20
C GLY A 82 15.37 10.78 26.37
N SER A 83 14.32 9.98 26.16
CA SER A 83 14.34 8.53 26.30
C SER A 83 14.65 7.79 24.98
N MET A 84 15.33 8.43 24.03
CA MET A 84 15.71 7.82 22.74
C MET A 84 16.49 6.50 22.95
N PRO A 85 16.07 5.38 22.31
CA PRO A 85 16.79 4.11 22.36
C PRO A 85 18.24 4.21 21.86
N SER A 86 19.16 3.50 22.52
CA SER A 86 20.59 3.48 22.15
C SER A 86 20.81 3.12 20.67
N ILE A 87 20.09 2.11 20.14
CA ILE A 87 20.18 1.69 18.72
C ILE A 87 19.67 2.76 17.73
N GLU A 88 18.75 3.62 18.16
CA GLU A 88 18.26 4.74 17.36
C GLU A 88 19.28 5.89 17.35
N ALA A 89 19.86 6.19 18.52
CA ALA A 89 20.96 7.15 18.64
C ALA A 89 22.19 6.73 17.80
N MET A 90 22.54 5.44 17.79
CA MET A 90 23.60 4.89 16.93
C MET A 90 23.32 5.12 15.43
N ARG A 91 22.09 4.89 14.99
CA ARG A 91 21.68 5.06 13.59
C ARG A 91 21.65 6.53 13.18
N LEU A 92 21.14 7.41 14.04
CA LEU A 92 21.12 8.86 13.81
C LEU A 92 22.53 9.44 13.78
N PHE A 93 23.44 8.97 14.65
CA PHE A 93 24.84 9.37 14.63
C PHE A 93 25.50 9.07 13.28
N VAL A 94 25.36 7.84 12.78
CA VAL A 94 25.90 7.43 11.47
C VAL A 94 25.24 8.20 10.33
N LYS A 95 23.91 8.40 10.38
CA LYS A 95 23.18 9.17 9.35
C LYS A 95 23.67 10.62 9.25
N ILE A 96 23.81 11.32 10.37
CA ILE A 96 24.30 12.72 10.38
C ILE A 96 25.74 12.79 9.88
N LEU A 97 26.58 11.81 10.20
CA LEU A 97 27.92 11.72 9.64
C LEU A 97 27.92 11.46 8.12
N GLU A 98 26.98 10.66 7.61
CA GLU A 98 26.81 10.42 6.17
C GLU A 98 26.27 11.63 5.40
N GLU A 99 25.46 12.47 6.04
CA GLU A 99 24.96 13.73 5.48
C GLU A 99 26.04 14.83 5.47
N ASP A 100 26.91 14.90 6.49
CA ASP A 100 27.95 15.94 6.63
C ASP A 100 29.27 15.58 5.90
N ASP A 101 29.72 14.30 5.96
CA ASP A 101 30.85 13.78 5.18
C ASP A 101 30.51 12.41 4.52
N PRO A 102 29.92 12.40 3.31
CA PRO A 102 29.62 11.18 2.56
C PRO A 102 30.82 10.28 2.26
N THR A 103 32.06 10.77 2.46
CA THR A 103 33.29 10.01 2.21
C THR A 103 33.91 9.41 3.47
N TRP A 104 33.26 9.56 4.64
CA TRP A 104 33.78 9.09 5.92
C TRP A 104 34.16 7.61 5.91
N TYR A 105 33.30 6.75 5.33
CA TYR A 105 33.45 5.30 5.41
C TYR A 105 34.70 4.82 4.66
N SER A 106 34.95 5.36 3.45
CA SER A 106 36.14 5.07 2.64
C SER A 106 37.45 5.63 3.20
N ARG A 107 37.35 6.50 4.22
CA ARG A 107 38.50 7.04 4.97
C ARG A 107 38.74 6.21 6.23
N ALA A 108 37.69 5.93 7.01
CA ALA A 108 37.73 5.07 8.19
C ALA A 108 38.18 3.63 7.87
N SER A 109 37.80 3.09 6.71
CA SER A 109 38.19 1.74 6.27
C SER A 109 39.68 1.57 5.95
N LYS A 110 40.52 2.61 6.09
CA LYS A 110 41.98 2.50 5.94
C LYS A 110 42.71 2.25 7.25
N ASP A 111 42.02 2.46 8.38
CA ASP A 111 42.60 2.42 9.73
C ASP A 111 42.07 1.26 10.59
N ILE A 112 41.27 0.34 10.01
CA ILE A 112 40.75 -0.85 10.68
C ILE A 112 41.61 -2.07 10.32
N PRO A 113 42.31 -2.70 11.28
CA PRO A 113 42.96 -3.99 11.07
C PRO A 113 41.91 -5.11 10.99
N ASP A 114 42.00 -5.96 9.96
CA ASP A 114 41.10 -7.12 9.84
C ASP A 114 41.26 -8.10 11.02
N PRO A 115 40.16 -8.65 11.56
CA PRO A 115 40.23 -9.64 12.63
C PRO A 115 40.72 -11.00 12.10
N VAL A 116 41.72 -11.55 12.77
CA VAL A 116 42.25 -12.89 12.51
C VAL A 116 41.18 -13.95 12.79
N VAL A 117 40.91 -14.81 11.80
CA VAL A 117 40.21 -16.08 12.00
C VAL A 117 41.03 -17.20 11.36
N ASP A 118 41.59 -18.06 12.21
CA ASP A 118 42.32 -19.25 11.78
C ASP A 118 41.39 -20.28 11.12
N VAL A 119 41.61 -20.55 9.83
CA VAL A 119 41.34 -21.87 9.26
C VAL A 119 42.48 -22.25 8.33
N GLN A 120 43.25 -23.25 8.76
CA GLN A 120 44.28 -23.90 7.93
C GLN A 120 43.63 -24.65 6.77
N ILE A 121 44.17 -24.51 5.56
CA ILE A 121 44.50 -25.63 4.65
C ILE A 121 45.47 -25.14 3.56
N ASN A 122 46.48 -25.97 3.34
CA ASN A 122 47.72 -25.77 2.59
C ASN A 122 47.68 -24.97 1.27
N THR A 123 48.59 -24.00 1.23
CA THR A 123 49.31 -23.42 0.09
C THR A 123 49.84 -24.42 -0.96
N THR A 124 49.82 -24.00 -2.23
CA THR A 124 51.01 -23.74 -3.09
C THR A 124 50.56 -22.95 -4.34
N LYS A 125 51.03 -21.71 -4.54
CA LYS A 125 52.12 -21.31 -5.47
C LYS A 125 51.77 -21.38 -6.96
N ASP A 126 52.10 -20.42 -7.84
CA ASP A 126 53.07 -19.31 -7.77
C ASP A 126 52.55 -17.97 -8.37
N GLU A 127 53.43 -16.96 -8.38
CA GLU A 127 53.17 -15.51 -8.46
C GLU A 127 53.49 -14.89 -9.88
N PRO A 128 53.80 -13.59 -10.13
CA PRO A 128 53.06 -12.80 -11.13
C PRO A 128 53.91 -12.17 -12.28
N VAL A 129 53.25 -11.55 -13.28
CA VAL A 129 53.89 -10.57 -14.19
C VAL A 129 52.97 -9.37 -14.53
N VAL A 130 53.19 -8.27 -13.81
CA VAL A 130 53.38 -6.85 -14.24
C VAL A 130 52.80 -6.35 -15.59
N GLU A 131 52.04 -5.24 -15.49
CA GLU A 131 51.82 -4.07 -16.40
C GLU A 131 51.97 -4.20 -17.94
N ASN A 132 51.17 -3.54 -18.80
CA ASN A 132 51.04 -2.07 -18.89
C ASN A 132 50.00 -1.64 -19.97
N GLY A 133 49.67 -0.34 -20.04
CA GLY A 133 49.48 0.35 -21.34
C GLY A 133 48.06 0.58 -21.92
N ASN A 134 47.45 1.70 -21.54
CA ASN A 134 46.85 2.75 -22.39
C ASN A 134 45.90 2.50 -23.59
N SER A 135 44.83 3.33 -23.55
CA SER A 135 44.25 4.18 -24.62
C SER A 135 43.01 3.73 -25.43
N PHE A 136 42.25 4.76 -25.83
CA PHE A 136 40.94 4.73 -26.49
C PHE A 136 41.04 4.48 -28.00
N SER A 137 39.95 3.97 -28.61
CA SER A 137 39.35 4.56 -29.82
C SER A 137 37.92 4.05 -30.06
N GLU A 138 37.07 4.93 -30.61
CA GLU A 138 35.78 4.58 -31.24
C GLU A 138 36.04 3.76 -32.54
N THR A 139 35.10 3.08 -33.21
CA THR A 139 34.08 3.71 -34.09
C THR A 139 33.25 2.63 -34.84
N LYS A 140 31.94 2.87 -35.02
CA LYS A 140 30.97 2.41 -36.05
C LYS A 140 31.08 1.03 -36.77
N THR A 141 29.97 0.30 -36.68
CA THR A 141 29.02 -0.07 -37.78
C THR A 141 29.54 -0.48 -39.17
N ILE A 142 29.07 -1.64 -39.68
CA ILE A 142 28.53 -1.86 -41.05
C ILE A 142 27.68 -3.16 -41.08
N SER A 143 26.80 -3.27 -42.09
CA SER A 143 25.65 -4.19 -42.19
C SER A 143 25.84 -5.37 -43.17
N ALA A 144 24.76 -6.18 -43.33
CA ALA A 144 24.46 -7.10 -44.45
C ALA A 144 25.19 -8.47 -44.46
N GLU A 145 24.64 -9.58 -44.98
CA GLU A 145 23.26 -9.95 -45.39
C GLU A 145 23.13 -11.48 -45.53
N ASN A 146 21.89 -12.00 -45.50
CA ASN A 146 21.36 -13.19 -46.19
C ASN A 146 22.10 -14.55 -46.18
N GLY A 147 21.36 -15.58 -45.75
CA GLY A 147 21.68 -17.00 -45.96
C GLY A 147 20.50 -17.89 -45.55
N GLY A 148 19.49 -18.03 -46.41
CA GLY A 148 18.28 -18.83 -46.12
C GLY A 148 18.40 -20.29 -46.54
N LEU A 149 17.66 -21.16 -45.84
CA LEU A 149 17.37 -22.54 -46.24
C LEU A 149 15.99 -22.93 -45.71
N ALA A 150 15.11 -23.36 -46.60
CA ALA A 150 13.88 -24.10 -46.28
C ALA A 150 14.26 -25.56 -45.92
N GLU A 151 13.41 -26.44 -45.39
CA GLU A 151 11.95 -26.46 -45.17
C GLU A 151 11.65 -27.60 -44.18
N THR A 152 10.58 -27.55 -43.38
CA THR A 152 9.75 -28.72 -42.99
C THR A 152 8.55 -28.28 -42.15
N GLN A 153 7.39 -28.87 -42.42
CA GLN A 153 6.09 -28.51 -41.84
C GLN A 153 5.72 -29.35 -40.60
N ASP A 154 4.57 -29.01 -40.02
CA ASP A 154 3.71 -29.78 -39.12
C ASP A 154 4.17 -30.03 -37.68
N LYS A 155 3.75 -29.10 -36.82
CA LYS A 155 2.76 -29.44 -35.79
C LYS A 155 1.67 -28.38 -35.73
N ASP A 156 0.41 -28.83 -35.74
CA ASP A 156 -0.74 -28.02 -35.32
C ASP A 156 -0.62 -27.69 -33.82
N VAL A 157 0.08 -26.60 -33.54
CA VAL A 157 -0.04 -25.90 -32.27
C VAL A 157 -1.27 -25.02 -32.40
N VAL A 158 -2.36 -25.40 -31.73
CA VAL A 158 -3.49 -24.48 -31.49
C VAL A 158 -2.90 -23.22 -30.88
N SER A 159 -2.96 -22.11 -31.62
CA SER A 159 -2.39 -20.85 -31.18
C SER A 159 -3.27 -20.27 -30.07
N GLU A 160 -3.04 -20.71 -28.84
CA GLU A 160 -3.56 -20.03 -27.66
C GLU A 160 -3.19 -18.55 -27.75
N ASN A 161 -4.19 -17.69 -27.56
CA ASN A 161 -4.03 -16.25 -27.67
C ASN A 161 -2.96 -15.81 -26.64
N PRO A 162 -1.85 -15.15 -27.04
CA PRO A 162 -0.68 -14.93 -26.18
C PRO A 162 -0.92 -14.04 -24.94
N ASN A 163 -2.15 -13.56 -24.76
CA ASN A 163 -2.62 -12.79 -23.61
C ASN A 163 -3.56 -13.60 -22.67
N THR A 164 -3.62 -14.93 -22.82
CA THR A 164 -4.44 -15.79 -21.95
C THR A 164 -3.72 -16.08 -20.63
N VAL A 165 -4.16 -15.45 -19.54
CA VAL A 165 -3.63 -15.69 -18.19
C VAL A 165 -4.16 -17.01 -17.64
N SER A 166 -3.41 -18.09 -17.86
CA SER A 166 -3.79 -19.46 -17.46
C SER A 166 -3.49 -19.79 -15.99
N VAL A 167 -2.61 -19.03 -15.33
CA VAL A 167 -2.16 -19.31 -13.95
C VAL A 167 -2.74 -18.30 -12.96
N TYR A 168 -3.41 -18.82 -11.92
CA TYR A 168 -3.91 -18.00 -10.81
C TYR A 168 -2.78 -17.51 -9.90
N ASN A 169 -2.99 -16.36 -9.26
CA ASN A 169 -2.08 -15.77 -8.26
C ASN A 169 -0.64 -15.52 -8.77
N GLN A 170 -0.42 -15.44 -10.08
CA GLN A 170 0.87 -15.16 -10.68
C GLN A 170 0.80 -13.89 -11.55
N TRP A 171 1.80 -13.02 -11.40
CA TRP A 171 1.97 -11.86 -12.28
C TRP A 171 2.53 -12.27 -13.64
N THR A 172 1.87 -11.81 -14.70
CA THR A 172 2.25 -12.06 -16.11
C THR A 172 2.21 -10.75 -16.89
N ALA A 173 3.11 -10.57 -17.87
CA ALA A 173 3.14 -9.37 -18.70
C ALA A 173 2.54 -9.67 -20.09
N PRO A 174 1.30 -9.22 -20.40
CA PRO A 174 0.69 -9.45 -21.71
C PRO A 174 1.42 -8.65 -22.80
N GLN A 175 1.35 -9.15 -24.03
CA GLN A 175 1.81 -8.40 -25.19
C GLN A 175 0.82 -7.28 -25.51
N THR A 176 1.26 -6.03 -25.29
CA THR A 176 0.51 -4.83 -25.65
C THR A 176 1.03 -4.20 -26.95
N SER A 177 0.13 -3.74 -27.82
CA SER A 177 0.47 -3.03 -29.06
C SER A 177 0.16 -1.53 -28.99
N GLY A 178 0.40 -0.79 -30.08
CA GLY A 178 -0.02 0.61 -30.24
C GLY A 178 0.87 1.66 -29.57
N GLN A 179 0.34 2.87 -29.39
CA GLN A 179 1.07 4.02 -28.84
C GLN A 179 1.12 3.96 -27.31
N ARG A 180 2.03 3.14 -26.77
CA ARG A 180 2.22 2.97 -25.34
C ARG A 180 2.62 4.30 -24.66
N PRO A 181 1.98 4.70 -23.54
CA PRO A 181 2.38 5.87 -22.76
C PRO A 181 3.84 5.80 -22.29
N LYS A 182 4.45 6.97 -22.13
CA LYS A 182 5.76 7.12 -21.48
C LYS A 182 5.74 6.56 -20.06
N ALA A 183 6.83 5.90 -19.66
CA ALA A 183 7.06 5.40 -18.30
C ALA A 183 6.87 6.47 -17.22
N ARG A 184 6.10 6.16 -16.18
CA ARG A 184 5.57 7.13 -15.21
C ARG A 184 5.16 6.45 -13.90
N TYR A 185 5.05 7.24 -12.85
CA TYR A 185 4.45 6.90 -11.56
C TYR A 185 3.54 8.05 -11.11
N GLU A 186 2.75 7.86 -10.05
CA GLU A 186 1.81 8.85 -9.50
C GLU A 186 0.75 9.34 -10.53
N HIS A 187 0.42 8.52 -11.52
CA HIS A 187 -0.62 8.80 -12.51
C HIS A 187 -1.99 8.31 -12.03
N GLY A 188 -3.05 8.94 -12.52
CA GLY A 188 -4.41 8.45 -12.31
C GLY A 188 -4.74 7.35 -13.32
N ALA A 189 -5.42 6.30 -12.86
CA ALA A 189 -5.94 5.22 -13.70
C ALA A 189 -7.39 4.91 -13.36
N ALA A 190 -8.22 4.68 -14.38
CA ALA A 190 -9.62 4.32 -14.22
C ALA A 190 -10.08 3.43 -15.38
N VAL A 191 -11.05 2.56 -15.13
CA VAL A 191 -11.66 1.71 -16.16
C VAL A 191 -13.09 2.19 -16.40
N ILE A 192 -13.44 2.39 -17.67
CA ILE A 192 -14.82 2.57 -18.14
C ILE A 192 -15.06 1.51 -19.21
N GLN A 193 -16.01 0.61 -18.98
CA GLN A 193 -16.27 -0.55 -19.85
C GLN A 193 -14.97 -1.35 -20.07
N ASP A 194 -14.62 -1.68 -21.32
CA ASP A 194 -13.40 -2.43 -21.66
C ASP A 194 -12.16 -1.54 -21.88
N LYS A 195 -12.13 -0.32 -21.32
CA LYS A 195 -11.08 0.68 -21.58
C LYS A 195 -10.48 1.23 -20.29
N MET A 196 -9.17 1.00 -20.12
CA MET A 196 -8.37 1.57 -19.04
C MET A 196 -7.76 2.90 -19.52
N TYR A 197 -8.14 3.99 -18.85
CA TYR A 197 -7.62 5.33 -19.10
C TYR A 197 -6.49 5.64 -18.13
N ILE A 198 -5.40 6.22 -18.63
CA ILE A 198 -4.24 6.71 -17.87
C ILE A 198 -4.09 8.19 -18.11
N TYR A 199 -4.12 8.99 -17.04
CA TYR A 199 -3.92 10.44 -17.09
C TYR A 199 -2.76 10.88 -16.17
N GLY A 200 -1.99 11.86 -16.64
CA GLY A 200 -0.96 12.52 -15.84
C GLY A 200 0.16 11.59 -15.36
N GLY A 201 0.65 11.86 -14.15
CA GLY A 201 1.82 11.20 -13.54
C GLY A 201 3.10 12.00 -13.69
N ASN A 202 4.20 11.44 -13.20
CA ASN A 202 5.49 12.10 -13.09
C ASN A 202 6.58 11.28 -13.80
N HIS A 203 7.51 11.97 -14.48
CA HIS A 203 8.71 11.37 -15.06
C HIS A 203 9.88 12.36 -15.00
N ASN A 204 10.96 11.99 -14.30
CA ASN A 204 12.15 12.84 -14.08
C ASN A 204 11.79 14.24 -13.53
N GLY A 205 10.90 14.29 -12.53
CA GLY A 205 10.44 15.54 -11.91
C GLY A 205 9.56 16.41 -12.82
N ARG A 206 9.10 15.88 -13.96
CA ARG A 206 8.15 16.56 -14.85
C ARG A 206 6.80 15.89 -14.75
N TYR A 207 5.80 16.65 -14.31
CA TYR A 207 4.41 16.24 -14.39
C TYR A 207 3.99 16.12 -15.86
N LEU A 208 3.16 15.11 -16.12
CA LEU A 208 2.61 14.77 -17.41
C LEU A 208 1.14 15.21 -17.47
N GLY A 209 0.61 15.40 -18.68
CA GLY A 209 -0.76 15.87 -18.91
C GLY A 209 -1.39 15.23 -20.15
N ASP A 210 -0.77 14.16 -20.64
CA ASP A 210 -1.27 13.31 -21.70
C ASP A 210 -2.31 12.31 -21.15
N LEU A 211 -3.33 12.03 -21.96
CA LEU A 211 -4.33 11.00 -21.71
C LEU A 211 -4.09 9.85 -22.68
N HIS A 212 -3.94 8.64 -22.16
CA HIS A 212 -3.83 7.42 -22.94
C HIS A 212 -4.97 6.48 -22.58
N VAL A 213 -5.36 5.62 -23.52
CA VAL A 213 -6.33 4.56 -23.31
C VAL A 213 -5.75 3.23 -23.77
N LEU A 214 -5.88 2.21 -22.94
CA LEU A 214 -5.63 0.81 -23.27
C LEU A 214 -6.99 0.14 -23.47
N ASP A 215 -7.19 -0.42 -24.66
CA ASP A 215 -8.30 -1.32 -24.91
C ASP A 215 -7.97 -2.69 -24.31
N LEU A 216 -8.77 -3.13 -23.33
CA LEU A 216 -8.48 -4.31 -22.49
C LEU A 216 -8.86 -5.64 -23.18
N LYS A 217 -9.65 -5.58 -24.27
CA LYS A 217 -9.96 -6.74 -25.12
C LYS A 217 -8.84 -7.03 -26.12
N SER A 218 -8.28 -5.98 -26.71
CA SER A 218 -7.24 -6.07 -27.77
C SER A 218 -5.82 -5.76 -27.30
N TRP A 219 -5.63 -5.44 -26.02
CA TRP A 219 -4.35 -5.02 -25.41
C TRP A 219 -3.63 -3.91 -26.19
N THR A 220 -4.39 -3.01 -26.81
CA THR A 220 -3.87 -2.00 -27.74
C THR A 220 -3.95 -0.61 -27.13
N TRP A 221 -2.80 0.07 -27.05
CA TRP A 221 -2.69 1.43 -26.57
C TRP A 221 -2.98 2.46 -27.66
N SER A 222 -3.74 3.50 -27.29
CA SER A 222 -3.96 4.70 -28.09
C SER A 222 -3.75 5.95 -27.25
N ARG A 223 -3.12 6.96 -27.84
CA ARG A 223 -3.09 8.31 -27.26
C ARG A 223 -4.41 9.02 -27.57
N VAL A 224 -4.97 9.69 -26.59
CA VAL A 224 -6.23 10.43 -26.73
C VAL A 224 -5.93 11.90 -26.98
N GLU A 225 -6.25 12.40 -28.17
CA GLU A 225 -6.11 13.82 -28.50
C GLU A 225 -7.30 14.61 -27.96
N THR A 226 -7.04 15.37 -26.88
CA THR A 226 -8.09 16.03 -26.10
C THR A 226 -8.37 17.47 -26.56
N LYS A 227 -9.63 17.88 -26.42
CA LYS A 227 -10.09 19.25 -26.68
C LYS A 227 -10.39 19.97 -25.35
N VAL A 228 -10.48 21.29 -25.40
CA VAL A 228 -11.02 22.13 -24.30
C VAL A 228 -12.42 22.54 -24.72
N ALA A 229 -13.39 22.41 -23.83
CA ALA A 229 -14.74 22.90 -24.09
C ALA A 229 -14.77 24.44 -24.02
N THR A 230 -14.81 25.07 -25.20
CA THR A 230 -15.01 26.52 -25.47
C THR A 230 -14.00 27.51 -24.87
N GLU A 231 -13.43 28.35 -25.74
CA GLU A 231 -12.56 29.47 -25.39
C GLU A 231 -13.37 30.65 -24.84
N SER A 232 -13.63 30.66 -23.53
CA SER A 232 -13.70 31.91 -22.78
C SER A 232 -12.27 32.23 -22.30
N GLU A 233 -11.68 33.33 -22.76
CA GLU A 233 -10.23 33.59 -22.71
C GLU A 233 -9.60 33.61 -21.29
N GLU A 234 -10.40 33.65 -20.23
CA GLU A 234 -9.93 33.73 -18.84
C GLU A 234 -9.52 32.38 -18.19
N ASN A 235 -9.88 31.23 -18.77
CA ASN A 235 -9.73 29.90 -18.11
C ASN A 235 -8.70 28.93 -18.73
N SER A 236 -7.89 29.38 -19.69
CA SER A 236 -7.08 28.48 -20.55
C SER A 236 -5.97 27.65 -19.85
N PRO A 237 -5.12 28.18 -18.94
CA PRO A 237 -3.92 27.47 -18.50
C PRO A 237 -4.12 26.42 -17.38
N THR A 238 -5.22 26.47 -16.63
CA THR A 238 -5.45 25.60 -15.46
C THR A 238 -6.02 24.24 -15.85
N LEU A 239 -6.84 24.18 -16.90
CA LEU A 239 -7.62 22.98 -17.21
C LEU A 239 -6.74 21.80 -17.63
N ARG A 240 -5.75 22.02 -18.51
CA ARG A 240 -4.79 20.99 -18.93
C ARG A 240 -3.50 20.97 -18.09
N SER A 241 -3.47 21.60 -16.91
CA SER A 241 -2.26 21.63 -16.08
C SER A 241 -1.74 20.20 -15.80
N PRO A 242 -0.50 19.87 -16.21
CA PRO A 242 0.10 18.57 -15.93
C PRO A 242 0.16 18.30 -14.43
N CYS A 243 -0.21 17.08 -14.02
CA CYS A 243 -0.40 16.71 -12.62
C CYS A 243 0.12 15.31 -12.28
N ALA A 244 0.47 15.10 -11.00
CA ALA A 244 0.82 13.80 -10.42
C ALA A 244 0.24 13.68 -9.00
N GLY A 245 -0.01 12.47 -8.51
CA GLY A 245 -0.62 12.21 -7.20
C GLY A 245 -2.10 12.57 -7.12
N HIS A 246 -2.77 12.70 -8.27
CA HIS A 246 -4.23 12.90 -8.35
C HIS A 246 -4.94 11.54 -8.40
N SER A 247 -6.22 11.54 -8.04
CA SER A 247 -7.07 10.37 -8.23
C SER A 247 -7.90 10.55 -9.51
N LEU A 248 -7.99 9.49 -10.32
CA LEU A 248 -8.82 9.43 -11.51
C LEU A 248 -9.96 8.45 -11.24
N ILE A 249 -11.20 8.94 -11.23
CA ILE A 249 -12.39 8.19 -10.79
C ILE A 249 -13.37 8.08 -11.97
N PRO A 250 -13.88 6.89 -12.30
CA PRO A 250 -14.97 6.75 -13.25
C PRO A 250 -16.27 7.29 -12.63
N TRP A 251 -16.98 8.12 -13.36
CA TRP A 251 -18.26 8.71 -12.96
C TRP A 251 -19.18 8.74 -14.18
N ASP A 252 -20.22 7.91 -14.17
CA ASP A 252 -20.98 7.53 -15.37
C ASP A 252 -20.02 7.12 -16.52
N ASN A 253 -20.19 7.71 -17.71
CA ASN A 253 -19.27 7.56 -18.84
C ASN A 253 -18.23 8.71 -18.91
N LYS A 254 -17.87 9.32 -17.78
CA LYS A 254 -16.88 10.41 -17.67
C LYS A 254 -15.79 10.04 -16.67
N LEU A 255 -14.69 10.77 -16.70
CA LEU A 255 -13.59 10.64 -15.73
C LEU A 255 -13.47 11.91 -14.91
N LEU A 256 -13.46 11.77 -13.58
CA LEU A 256 -13.13 12.85 -12.65
C LEU A 256 -11.63 12.76 -12.29
N SER A 257 -10.87 13.83 -12.52
CA SER A 257 -9.50 13.99 -12.04
C SER A 257 -9.52 14.98 -10.87
N ILE A 258 -9.13 14.50 -9.69
CA ILE A 258 -9.27 15.22 -8.41
C ILE A 258 -7.93 15.30 -7.70
N GLY A 259 -7.57 16.51 -7.25
CA GLY A 259 -6.30 16.78 -6.58
C GLY A 259 -5.07 16.64 -7.48
N GLY A 260 -3.97 16.23 -6.88
CA GLY A 260 -2.64 16.12 -7.48
C GLY A 260 -1.81 17.39 -7.41
N HIS A 261 -0.51 17.21 -7.30
CA HIS A 261 0.48 18.27 -7.45
C HIS A 261 0.57 18.71 -8.92
N THR A 262 0.60 20.03 -9.13
CA THR A 262 0.87 20.65 -10.43
C THR A 262 2.04 21.62 -10.29
N LYS A 263 2.56 22.15 -11.41
CA LYS A 263 3.65 23.14 -11.36
C LYS A 263 3.23 24.46 -10.68
N ASN A 264 1.97 24.84 -10.85
CA ASN A 264 1.38 26.06 -10.30
C ASN A 264 0.15 25.62 -9.45
N PRO A 265 0.36 25.23 -8.19
CA PRO A 265 -0.72 24.67 -7.37
C PRO A 265 -1.83 25.71 -7.14
N SER A 266 -3.08 25.26 -7.20
CA SER A 266 -4.24 26.03 -6.75
C SER A 266 -4.28 26.06 -5.21
N GLU A 267 -4.96 27.04 -4.62
CA GLU A 267 -5.17 27.07 -3.17
C GLU A 267 -6.16 25.98 -2.74
N SER A 268 -7.29 25.87 -3.46
CA SER A 268 -8.30 24.82 -3.28
C SER A 268 -8.14 23.66 -4.27
N MET A 269 -8.66 22.50 -3.88
CA MET A 269 -8.77 21.31 -4.72
C MET A 269 -9.73 21.56 -5.88
N GLN A 270 -9.26 21.31 -7.09
CA GLN A 270 -10.06 21.41 -8.31
C GLN A 270 -10.54 20.03 -8.77
N VAL A 271 -11.74 19.99 -9.35
CA VAL A 271 -12.34 18.79 -9.93
C VAL A 271 -12.44 18.99 -11.44
N LYS A 272 -11.64 18.23 -12.20
CA LYS A 272 -11.65 18.28 -13.67
C LYS A 272 -12.46 17.09 -14.20
N VAL A 273 -13.31 17.30 -15.19
CA VAL A 273 -14.07 16.24 -15.86
C VAL A 273 -13.57 16.06 -17.28
N PHE A 274 -13.33 14.81 -17.67
CA PHE A 274 -13.15 14.41 -19.06
C PHE A 274 -14.38 13.64 -19.56
N ASP A 275 -14.93 14.09 -20.67
CA ASP A 275 -16.02 13.40 -21.37
C ASP A 275 -15.45 12.47 -22.45
N THR A 276 -15.80 11.18 -22.35
CA THR A 276 -15.28 10.13 -23.25
C THR A 276 -15.91 10.14 -24.65
N HIS A 277 -17.04 10.82 -24.85
CA HIS A 277 -17.72 10.93 -26.15
C HIS A 277 -17.24 12.15 -26.94
N THR A 278 -17.14 13.30 -26.29
CA THR A 278 -16.71 14.56 -26.93
C THR A 278 -15.19 14.76 -26.93
N TYR A 279 -14.47 13.95 -26.15
CA TYR A 279 -13.02 14.05 -25.92
C TYR A 279 -12.59 15.41 -25.35
N THR A 280 -13.49 16.08 -24.59
CA THR A 280 -13.24 17.39 -23.97
C THR A 280 -12.96 17.28 -22.48
N TRP A 281 -11.95 18.00 -22.02
CA TRP A 281 -11.86 18.39 -20.61
C TRP A 281 -12.73 19.62 -20.33
N SER A 282 -13.28 19.69 -19.11
CA SER A 282 -13.99 20.83 -18.53
C SER A 282 -13.76 20.89 -17.02
N MET A 283 -13.84 22.09 -16.43
CA MET A 283 -13.79 22.24 -14.97
C MET A 283 -15.18 21.99 -14.38
N LEU A 284 -15.29 21.11 -13.38
CA LEU A 284 -16.54 20.94 -12.66
C LEU A 284 -16.72 22.11 -11.69
N LYS A 285 -17.87 22.78 -11.76
CA LYS A 285 -18.20 23.82 -10.79
C LYS A 285 -18.67 23.16 -9.51
N THR A 286 -17.91 23.32 -8.44
CA THR A 286 -18.24 22.83 -7.10
C THR A 286 -18.51 23.98 -6.14
N TYR A 287 -19.18 23.67 -5.02
CA TYR A 287 -19.65 24.61 -4.00
C TYR A 287 -19.18 24.16 -2.61
N GLY A 288 -19.55 24.89 -1.55
CA GLY A 288 -19.17 24.55 -0.17
C GLY A 288 -17.73 24.94 0.17
N LYS A 289 -17.06 24.10 0.97
CA LYS A 289 -15.68 24.32 1.45
C LYS A 289 -14.71 23.32 0.79
N PRO A 290 -14.17 23.60 -0.40
CA PRO A 290 -13.23 22.68 -1.03
C PRO A 290 -11.93 22.55 -0.20
N PRO A 291 -11.38 21.34 -0.02
CA PRO A 291 -10.12 21.13 0.68
C PRO A 291 -8.95 21.87 0.04
N VAL A 292 -7.87 22.09 0.80
CA VAL A 292 -6.59 22.57 0.23
C VAL A 292 -6.09 21.63 -0.88
N SER A 293 -5.53 22.18 -1.95
CA SER A 293 -4.94 21.40 -3.04
C SER A 293 -3.75 20.58 -2.56
N ARG A 294 -3.74 19.29 -2.94
CA ARG A 294 -2.87 18.25 -2.38
C ARG A 294 -2.64 17.12 -3.38
N GLY A 295 -1.58 16.35 -3.18
CA GLY A 295 -1.33 15.08 -3.88
C GLY A 295 -1.20 13.91 -2.89
N GLY A 296 -1.27 12.68 -3.39
CA GLY A 296 -1.12 11.47 -2.56
C GLY A 296 -2.28 11.23 -1.59
N GLN A 297 -3.42 11.91 -1.76
CA GLN A 297 -4.67 11.64 -1.06
C GLN A 297 -5.34 10.36 -1.58
N SER A 298 -6.10 9.68 -0.73
CA SER A 298 -7.07 8.68 -1.20
C SER A 298 -8.39 9.35 -1.55
N VAL A 299 -9.07 8.85 -2.58
CA VAL A 299 -10.45 9.24 -2.94
C VAL A 299 -11.25 7.97 -3.19
N THR A 300 -12.32 7.75 -2.41
CA THR A 300 -13.14 6.54 -2.50
C THR A 300 -14.60 6.89 -2.76
N VAL A 301 -15.29 6.14 -3.61
CA VAL A 301 -16.71 6.32 -3.92
C VAL A 301 -17.57 5.60 -2.88
N VAL A 302 -18.54 6.29 -2.30
CA VAL A 302 -19.58 5.75 -1.40
C VAL A 302 -20.93 6.22 -1.91
N GLY A 303 -21.70 5.34 -2.55
CA GLY A 303 -22.95 5.72 -3.22
C GLY A 303 -22.73 6.83 -4.26
N LYS A 304 -23.25 8.04 -4.00
CA LYS A 304 -23.07 9.24 -4.84
C LYS A 304 -22.05 10.24 -4.27
N THR A 305 -21.28 9.86 -3.27
CA THR A 305 -20.35 10.75 -2.57
C THR A 305 -18.92 10.28 -2.77
N LEU A 306 -17.99 11.21 -2.99
CA LEU A 306 -16.56 10.94 -2.91
C LEU A 306 -16.07 11.28 -1.51
N VAL A 307 -15.37 10.35 -0.87
CA VAL A 307 -14.72 10.55 0.42
C VAL A 307 -13.22 10.68 0.22
N ILE A 308 -12.67 11.82 0.61
CA ILE A 308 -11.27 12.21 0.43
C ILE A 308 -10.58 12.19 1.80
N PHE A 309 -9.43 11.52 1.91
CA PHE A 309 -8.66 11.49 3.15
C PHE A 309 -7.17 11.75 2.93
N GLY A 310 -6.60 12.59 3.80
CA GLY A 310 -5.16 12.85 3.91
C GLY A 310 -4.52 13.45 2.66
N GLY A 311 -3.28 13.06 2.37
CA GLY A 311 -2.43 13.59 1.31
C GLY A 311 -1.41 14.63 1.80
N GLN A 312 -0.73 15.29 0.85
CA GLN A 312 0.28 16.30 1.11
C GLN A 312 -0.04 17.60 0.35
N ASP A 313 -0.04 18.75 1.03
CA ASP A 313 -0.27 20.05 0.40
C ASP A 313 0.95 20.58 -0.39
N ALA A 314 0.80 21.71 -1.08
CA ALA A 314 1.88 22.38 -1.81
C ALA A 314 3.04 22.90 -0.91
N LYS A 315 2.85 22.99 0.41
CA LYS A 315 3.84 23.40 1.41
C LYS A 315 4.58 22.19 2.03
N ARG A 316 4.28 20.98 1.57
CA ARG A 316 4.74 19.68 2.13
C ARG A 316 4.16 19.35 3.51
N SER A 317 3.06 19.99 3.89
CA SER A 317 2.26 19.61 5.06
C SER A 317 1.53 18.31 4.74
N LEU A 318 1.77 17.27 5.53
CA LEU A 318 0.97 16.05 5.50
C LEU A 318 -0.37 16.30 6.21
N LEU A 319 -1.42 15.64 5.74
CA LEU A 319 -2.80 15.89 6.18
C LEU A 319 -3.47 14.60 6.67
N ASN A 320 -4.47 14.73 7.54
CA ASN A 320 -5.38 13.68 7.99
C ASN A 320 -6.81 14.17 8.17
N ASP A 321 -7.17 15.24 7.47
CA ASP A 321 -8.54 15.73 7.35
C ASP A 321 -9.37 14.82 6.44
N LEU A 322 -10.68 14.83 6.68
CA LEU A 322 -11.68 14.06 5.96
C LEU A 322 -12.63 15.04 5.27
N HIS A 323 -12.76 14.93 3.95
CA HIS A 323 -13.66 15.76 3.15
C HIS A 323 -14.58 14.88 2.32
N VAL A 324 -15.79 15.37 2.07
CA VAL A 324 -16.75 14.73 1.18
C VAL A 324 -17.14 15.67 0.05
N LEU A 325 -17.28 15.10 -1.16
CA LEU A 325 -17.91 15.77 -2.29
C LEU A 325 -19.15 14.99 -2.69
N ASP A 326 -20.32 15.60 -2.52
CA ASP A 326 -21.59 15.10 -3.04
C ASP A 326 -21.64 15.32 -4.56
N LEU A 327 -21.79 14.25 -5.35
CA LEU A 327 -21.83 14.30 -6.83
C LEU A 327 -23.21 14.62 -7.42
N GLU A 328 -24.24 14.76 -6.59
CA GLU A 328 -25.58 15.22 -6.98
C GLU A 328 -25.72 16.73 -6.79
N THR A 329 -25.18 17.28 -5.70
CA THR A 329 -25.21 18.73 -5.41
C THR A 329 -23.92 19.47 -5.81
N MET A 330 -22.83 18.75 -6.07
CA MET A 330 -21.48 19.28 -6.30
C MET A 330 -20.95 20.11 -5.12
N THR A 331 -21.35 19.77 -3.89
CA THR A 331 -20.98 20.50 -2.67
C THR A 331 -19.89 19.77 -1.89
N TRP A 332 -18.89 20.53 -1.45
CA TRP A 332 -17.82 20.08 -0.56
C TRP A 332 -18.17 20.37 0.90
N ASP A 333 -18.05 19.35 1.74
CA ASP A 333 -18.11 19.47 3.19
C ASP A 333 -16.89 18.83 3.86
N GLU A 334 -16.38 19.51 4.89
CA GLU A 334 -15.32 19.03 5.78
C GLU A 334 -15.98 18.29 6.95
N ILE A 335 -15.52 17.08 7.27
CA ILE A 335 -16.16 16.22 8.26
C ILE A 335 -15.24 15.94 9.45
N ASP A 336 -15.67 16.41 10.62
CA ASP A 336 -15.10 15.99 11.90
C ASP A 336 -15.60 14.59 12.27
N ALA A 337 -14.67 13.64 12.35
CA ALA A 337 -14.92 12.27 12.81
C ALA A 337 -14.43 12.06 14.25
N LEU A 338 -15.13 11.23 15.00
CA LEU A 338 -14.80 10.82 16.36
C LEU A 338 -13.72 9.73 16.38
N GLY A 339 -13.22 9.39 17.58
CA GLY A 339 -12.20 8.36 17.76
C GLY A 339 -10.77 8.87 17.48
N VAL A 340 -9.83 7.94 17.27
CA VAL A 340 -8.43 8.26 16.97
C VAL A 340 -8.22 8.13 15.47
N SER A 341 -8.19 9.27 14.77
CA SER A 341 -7.95 9.30 13.32
C SER A 341 -6.52 8.84 12.96
N PRO A 342 -6.28 8.40 11.71
CA PRO A 342 -4.94 8.09 11.25
C PRO A 342 -4.03 9.32 11.35
N SER A 343 -2.76 9.12 11.73
CA SER A 343 -1.74 10.19 11.69
C SER A 343 -1.59 10.79 10.28
N PRO A 344 -1.26 12.08 10.15
CA PRO A 344 -1.04 12.75 8.85
C PRO A 344 -0.13 11.96 7.91
N ARG A 345 -0.64 11.70 6.70
CA ARG A 345 -0.04 10.75 5.75
C ARG A 345 -0.40 11.05 4.30
N SER A 346 0.50 10.68 3.39
CA SER A 346 0.22 10.59 1.95
C SER A 346 0.49 9.17 1.45
N ASP A 347 0.01 8.88 0.24
CA ASP A 347 0.34 7.68 -0.54
C ASP A 347 -0.05 6.38 0.19
N HIS A 348 -1.12 6.47 0.98
CA HIS A 348 -1.88 5.35 1.54
C HIS A 348 -2.92 4.85 0.53
N ALA A 349 -3.38 3.62 0.73
CA ALA A 349 -4.52 3.08 0.01
C ALA A 349 -5.79 3.17 0.87
N ALA A 350 -6.93 3.31 0.21
CA ALA A 350 -8.25 3.23 0.84
C ALA A 350 -9.16 2.22 0.13
N ALA A 351 -10.14 1.68 0.86
CA ALA A 351 -11.22 0.87 0.33
C ALA A 351 -12.51 1.09 1.12
N VAL A 352 -13.65 0.81 0.50
CA VAL A 352 -14.95 0.83 1.17
C VAL A 352 -15.53 -0.58 1.20
N HIS A 353 -15.98 -1.01 2.38
CA HIS A 353 -16.67 -2.28 2.60
C HIS A 353 -18.13 -2.04 2.98
N ALA A 354 -19.04 -2.77 2.32
CA ALA A 354 -20.49 -2.76 2.58
C ALA A 354 -21.13 -1.35 2.59
N GLU A 355 -20.61 -0.41 1.80
CA GLU A 355 -21.00 1.02 1.76
C GLU A 355 -20.98 1.75 3.12
N ARG A 356 -20.37 1.15 4.15
CA ARG A 356 -20.39 1.65 5.53
C ARG A 356 -19.00 1.84 6.13
N TYR A 357 -18.05 0.98 5.81
CA TYR A 357 -16.72 1.02 6.44
C TYR A 357 -15.70 1.54 5.45
N LEU A 358 -15.07 2.68 5.76
CA LEU A 358 -13.91 3.19 5.03
C LEU A 358 -12.65 2.67 5.72
N LEU A 359 -11.89 1.84 5.01
CA LEU A 359 -10.62 1.27 5.46
C LEU A 359 -9.47 2.13 4.89
N ILE A 360 -8.50 2.49 5.73
CA ILE A 360 -7.25 3.18 5.36
C ILE A 360 -6.08 2.28 5.76
N PHE A 361 -5.17 1.98 4.83
CA PHE A 361 -3.99 1.16 5.10
C PHE A 361 -2.68 1.83 4.64
N GLY A 362 -1.72 1.86 5.55
CA GLY A 362 -0.34 2.31 5.29
C GLY A 362 -0.23 3.79 4.95
N GLY A 363 0.68 4.11 4.03
CA GLY A 363 1.06 5.48 3.67
C GLY A 363 2.35 5.92 4.35
N GLY A 364 2.78 7.14 4.05
CA GLY A 364 4.05 7.70 4.49
C GLY A 364 3.90 8.97 5.31
N SER A 365 4.77 9.10 6.32
CA SER A 365 5.26 10.40 6.77
C SER A 365 6.60 10.71 6.09
N HIS A 366 7.13 11.92 6.31
CA HIS A 366 8.48 12.31 5.84
C HIS A 366 9.62 11.44 6.42
N ALA A 367 9.36 10.63 7.46
CA ALA A 367 10.36 9.80 8.13
C ALA A 367 10.09 8.29 8.06
N THR A 368 8.82 7.87 8.00
CA THR A 368 8.41 6.48 8.18
C THR A 368 7.20 6.14 7.30
N CYS A 369 7.21 4.95 6.71
CA CYS A 369 6.00 4.32 6.20
C CYS A 369 5.21 3.68 7.35
N PHE A 370 3.90 3.50 7.17
CA PHE A 370 3.01 2.88 8.13
C PHE A 370 2.54 1.50 7.64
N ASP A 371 2.19 0.63 8.59
CA ASP A 371 1.56 -0.70 8.42
C ASP A 371 0.21 -0.77 9.14
N ASP A 372 -0.34 0.37 9.57
CA ASP A 372 -1.57 0.42 10.35
C ASP A 372 -2.83 0.39 9.46
N LEU A 373 -3.81 -0.38 9.91
CA LEU A 373 -5.16 -0.40 9.37
C LEU A 373 -6.08 0.40 10.29
N HIS A 374 -6.73 1.42 9.73
CA HIS A 374 -7.79 2.18 10.39
C HIS A 374 -9.11 1.96 9.67
N VAL A 375 -10.21 1.97 10.42
CA VAL A 375 -11.56 1.80 9.90
C VAL A 375 -12.47 2.88 10.47
N LEU A 376 -13.01 3.71 9.59
CA LEU A 376 -14.07 4.67 9.89
C LEU A 376 -15.42 4.03 9.57
N ASP A 377 -16.30 3.96 10.57
CA ASP A 377 -17.71 3.65 10.33
C ASP A 377 -18.42 4.93 9.86
N LEU A 378 -18.80 4.97 8.58
CA LEU A 378 -19.45 6.09 7.92
C LEU A 378 -20.89 6.34 8.41
N GLN A 379 -21.46 5.43 9.21
CA GLN A 379 -22.77 5.63 9.84
C GLN A 379 -22.66 6.36 11.18
N THR A 380 -21.61 6.08 11.97
CA THR A 380 -21.38 6.74 13.28
C THR A 380 -20.37 7.88 13.21
N MET A 381 -19.64 7.98 12.10
CA MET A 381 -18.46 8.83 11.90
C MET A 381 -17.40 8.65 12.99
N GLU A 382 -17.13 7.41 13.38
CA GLU A 382 -16.12 7.06 14.40
C GLU A 382 -14.98 6.22 13.84
N TRP A 383 -13.74 6.66 14.11
CA TRP A 383 -12.51 5.94 13.78
C TRP A 383 -12.18 4.86 14.80
N SER A 384 -11.85 3.68 14.29
CA SER A 384 -11.32 2.55 15.05
C SER A 384 -10.02 2.03 14.42
N ARG A 385 -9.17 1.42 15.24
CA ARG A 385 -7.93 0.76 14.81
C ARG A 385 -7.99 -0.73 15.19
N PRO A 386 -8.63 -1.58 14.38
CA PRO A 386 -8.82 -2.99 14.71
C PRO A 386 -7.48 -3.76 14.73
N ALA A 387 -7.46 -4.86 15.47
CA ALA A 387 -6.34 -5.79 15.45
C ALA A 387 -6.26 -6.49 14.08
N GLN A 388 -5.10 -6.39 13.43
CA GLN A 388 -4.84 -7.04 12.15
C GLN A 388 -4.51 -8.52 12.35
N GLN A 389 -5.04 -9.39 11.49
CA GLN A 389 -4.86 -10.84 11.57
C GLN A 389 -4.20 -11.38 10.30
N GLY A 390 -3.62 -12.57 10.37
CA GLY A 390 -2.95 -13.22 9.24
C GLY A 390 -1.57 -12.62 8.93
N GLU A 391 -1.19 -12.63 7.65
CA GLU A 391 0.12 -12.17 7.18
C GLU A 391 0.13 -10.64 7.01
N VAL A 392 0.24 -9.92 8.14
CA VAL A 392 0.22 -8.45 8.16
C VAL A 392 1.32 -7.88 7.23
N PRO A 393 0.98 -7.01 6.25
CA PRO A 393 1.95 -6.53 5.27
C PRO A 393 2.99 -5.60 5.90
N THR A 394 4.20 -5.61 5.36
CA THR A 394 5.26 -4.67 5.77
C THR A 394 4.86 -3.19 5.58
N PRO A 395 5.37 -2.25 6.42
CA PRO A 395 5.08 -0.82 6.30
C PRO A 395 5.39 -0.28 4.92
N ARG A 396 4.44 0.42 4.30
CA ARG A 396 4.55 0.85 2.90
C ARG A 396 3.80 2.13 2.57
N SER A 397 4.36 2.90 1.64
CA SER A 397 3.73 4.02 0.95
C SER A 397 3.82 3.84 -0.57
N GLY A 398 2.93 4.49 -1.31
CA GLY A 398 2.90 4.45 -2.78
C GLY A 398 2.38 3.13 -3.37
N HIS A 399 1.75 2.29 -2.55
CA HIS A 399 1.02 1.09 -2.99
C HIS A 399 -0.33 1.47 -3.58
N ALA A 400 -0.78 0.69 -4.56
CA ALA A 400 -2.14 0.78 -5.07
C ALA A 400 -3.03 -0.30 -4.44
N GLY A 401 -4.32 0.01 -4.26
CA GLY A 401 -5.30 -0.92 -3.74
C GLY A 401 -6.55 -0.98 -4.62
N VAL A 402 -7.18 -2.15 -4.75
CA VAL A 402 -8.45 -2.31 -5.46
C VAL A 402 -9.28 -3.47 -4.89
N THR A 403 -10.61 -3.35 -4.92
CA THR A 403 -11.53 -4.32 -4.32
C THR A 403 -12.16 -5.26 -5.34
N ILE A 404 -12.31 -6.53 -4.98
CA ILE A 404 -13.10 -7.55 -5.68
C ILE A 404 -13.93 -8.30 -4.63
N GLY A 405 -15.24 -8.07 -4.61
CA GLY A 405 -16.12 -8.60 -3.57
C GLY A 405 -15.72 -8.11 -2.17
N GLU A 406 -15.58 -9.04 -1.22
CA GLU A 406 -15.12 -8.74 0.15
C GLU A 406 -13.60 -8.54 0.26
N ASN A 407 -12.85 -8.74 -0.82
CA ASN A 407 -11.39 -8.78 -0.81
C ASN A 407 -10.78 -7.48 -1.32
N TRP A 408 -9.85 -6.90 -0.56
CA TRP A 408 -9.08 -5.72 -0.94
C TRP A 408 -7.64 -6.11 -1.25
N PHE A 409 -7.26 -6.07 -2.53
CA PHE A 409 -5.92 -6.37 -3.00
C PHE A 409 -5.04 -5.13 -2.92
N ILE A 410 -3.82 -5.29 -2.41
CA ILE A 410 -2.81 -4.23 -2.32
C ILE A 410 -1.50 -4.69 -3.00
N VAL A 411 -0.95 -3.83 -3.85
CA VAL A 411 0.18 -4.15 -4.73
C VAL A 411 1.20 -3.01 -4.73
N GLY A 412 2.48 -3.38 -4.65
CA GLY A 412 3.60 -2.44 -4.70
C GLY A 412 3.73 -1.56 -3.46
N GLY A 413 4.18 -0.34 -3.67
CA GLY A 413 4.69 0.55 -2.63
C GLY A 413 6.00 0.05 -2.04
N GLY A 414 6.41 0.59 -0.90
CA GLY A 414 7.58 0.15 -0.16
C GLY A 414 7.98 1.09 0.98
N ASP A 415 9.18 0.86 1.53
CA ASP A 415 9.87 1.77 2.45
C ASP A 415 11.05 2.47 1.78
N ASN A 416 11.71 3.37 2.51
CA ASN A 416 12.91 4.10 2.07
C ASN A 416 14.13 3.20 1.72
N LYS A 417 14.02 1.87 1.78
CA LYS A 417 15.10 0.91 1.47
C LYS A 417 14.70 -0.03 0.32
N SER A 418 13.43 -0.45 0.25
CA SER A 418 12.96 -1.49 -0.66
C SER A 418 11.48 -1.35 -1.01
N GLY A 419 11.17 -1.56 -2.30
CA GLY A 419 9.80 -1.84 -2.75
C GLY A 419 9.28 -3.16 -2.20
N ALA A 420 7.99 -3.23 -1.86
CA ALA A 420 7.36 -4.43 -1.35
C ALA A 420 7.30 -5.51 -2.45
N SER A 421 7.74 -6.72 -2.10
CA SER A 421 7.79 -7.87 -3.01
C SER A 421 6.49 -8.69 -3.00
N GLU A 422 5.68 -8.51 -1.98
CA GLU A 422 4.42 -9.18 -1.73
C GLU A 422 3.22 -8.36 -2.24
N SER A 423 2.41 -9.01 -3.09
CA SER A 423 1.03 -8.61 -3.37
C SER A 423 0.13 -9.30 -2.36
N VAL A 424 -0.62 -8.52 -1.60
CA VAL A 424 -1.39 -8.98 -0.43
C VAL A 424 -2.87 -8.74 -0.63
N VAL A 425 -3.70 -9.45 0.13
CA VAL A 425 -5.15 -9.26 0.15
C VAL A 425 -5.66 -9.21 1.58
N LEU A 426 -6.55 -8.28 1.87
CA LEU A 426 -7.35 -8.23 3.10
C LEU A 426 -8.76 -8.74 2.79
N ASN A 427 -9.22 -9.77 3.49
CA ASN A 427 -10.67 -9.98 3.59
C ASN A 427 -11.23 -8.90 4.52
N MET A 428 -12.05 -7.99 3.99
CA MET A 428 -12.54 -6.81 4.72
C MET A 428 -13.60 -7.17 5.79
N SER A 429 -14.22 -8.34 5.70
CA SER A 429 -15.23 -8.80 6.66
C SER A 429 -14.61 -9.52 7.88
N THR A 430 -13.46 -10.19 7.72
CA THR A 430 -12.74 -10.86 8.81
C THR A 430 -11.50 -10.11 9.29
N LEU A 431 -11.08 -9.06 8.55
CA LEU A 431 -9.86 -8.29 8.76
C LEU A 431 -8.58 -9.17 8.80
N THR A 432 -8.56 -10.18 7.93
CA THR A 432 -7.45 -11.14 7.80
C THR A 432 -6.66 -10.89 6.52
N TRP A 433 -5.36 -10.69 6.66
CA TRP A 433 -4.41 -10.56 5.56
C TRP A 433 -3.90 -11.92 5.07
N SER A 434 -3.59 -12.00 3.79
CA SER A 434 -2.91 -13.14 3.17
C SER A 434 -2.03 -12.67 2.01
N VAL A 435 -0.90 -13.35 1.77
CA VAL A 435 -0.08 -13.12 0.57
C VAL A 435 -0.73 -13.82 -0.63
N VAL A 436 -1.00 -13.06 -1.69
CA VAL A 436 -1.53 -13.57 -2.96
C VAL A 436 -0.38 -14.02 -3.86
N ALA A 437 0.63 -13.16 -4.01
CA ALA A 437 1.78 -13.40 -4.88
C ALA A 437 3.04 -12.77 -4.29
N SER A 438 4.20 -13.34 -4.60
CA SER A 438 5.50 -12.75 -4.27
C SER A 438 6.38 -12.70 -5.52
N VAL A 439 7.05 -11.57 -5.71
CA VAL A 439 8.01 -11.34 -6.80
C VAL A 439 9.40 -11.14 -6.25
N GLN A 440 10.44 -11.45 -7.04
CA GLN A 440 11.83 -11.30 -6.60
C GLN A 440 12.57 -10.24 -7.42
N GLY A 441 13.41 -9.46 -6.73
CA GLY A 441 14.22 -8.42 -7.35
C GLY A 441 13.43 -7.18 -7.76
N ARG A 442 14.04 -6.35 -8.60
CA ARG A 442 13.50 -5.04 -9.01
C ARG A 442 12.59 -5.18 -10.23
N VAL A 443 11.34 -5.56 -10.00
CA VAL A 443 10.30 -5.73 -11.03
C VAL A 443 9.21 -4.66 -10.94
N PRO A 444 8.44 -4.37 -12.01
CA PRO A 444 7.43 -3.30 -12.01
C PRO A 444 6.38 -3.38 -10.88
N ILE A 445 6.00 -4.59 -10.47
CA ILE A 445 5.05 -4.83 -9.38
C ILE A 445 5.56 -4.33 -8.02
N ALA A 446 6.88 -4.38 -7.78
CA ALA A 446 7.53 -3.89 -6.57
C ALA A 446 7.95 -2.41 -6.75
N SER A 447 6.99 -1.56 -7.09
CA SER A 447 7.20 -0.13 -7.35
C SER A 447 6.24 0.75 -6.54
N GLU A 448 6.70 1.95 -6.19
CA GLU A 448 5.84 3.01 -5.65
C GLU A 448 5.15 3.78 -6.78
N GLY A 449 3.96 4.33 -6.51
CA GLY A 449 3.19 5.15 -7.45
C GLY A 449 2.73 4.41 -8.71
N LEU A 450 2.63 3.08 -8.67
CA LEU A 450 1.93 2.32 -9.70
C LEU A 450 0.41 2.51 -9.57
N SER A 451 -0.34 2.19 -10.62
CA SER A 451 -1.80 2.07 -10.54
C SER A 451 -2.24 0.63 -10.63
N LEU A 452 -3.34 0.29 -9.96
CA LEU A 452 -3.99 -1.01 -9.97
C LEU A 452 -5.49 -0.83 -10.27
N VAL A 453 -6.02 -1.55 -11.26
CA VAL A 453 -7.45 -1.53 -11.60
C VAL A 453 -7.96 -2.96 -11.81
N VAL A 454 -9.28 -3.14 -11.73
CA VAL A 454 -9.95 -4.41 -12.08
C VAL A 454 -10.45 -4.33 -13.52
N SER A 455 -10.30 -5.43 -14.26
CA SER A 455 -10.95 -5.70 -15.55
C SER A 455 -11.60 -7.08 -15.49
N SER A 456 -12.59 -7.34 -16.35
CA SER A 456 -12.96 -8.71 -16.68
C SER A 456 -12.19 -9.16 -17.92
N TYR A 457 -11.73 -10.42 -17.94
CA TYR A 457 -11.18 -11.09 -19.12
C TYR A 457 -11.73 -12.52 -19.17
N ASN A 458 -12.33 -12.90 -20.31
CA ASN A 458 -13.03 -14.19 -20.48
C ASN A 458 -14.08 -14.51 -19.41
N GLY A 459 -14.71 -13.48 -18.80
CA GLY A 459 -15.72 -13.64 -17.75
C GLY A 459 -15.17 -13.79 -16.33
N GLU A 460 -13.85 -13.67 -16.14
CA GLU A 460 -13.19 -13.71 -14.84
C GLU A 460 -12.55 -12.36 -14.52
N ASP A 461 -12.57 -11.95 -13.25
CA ASP A 461 -11.91 -10.73 -12.81
C ASP A 461 -10.39 -10.89 -12.85
N VAL A 462 -9.69 -9.86 -13.33
CA VAL A 462 -8.23 -9.77 -13.37
C VAL A 462 -7.76 -8.41 -12.87
N LEU A 463 -6.66 -8.42 -12.13
CA LEU A 463 -5.96 -7.22 -11.69
C LEU A 463 -5.02 -6.74 -12.79
N VAL A 464 -5.11 -5.46 -13.15
CA VAL A 464 -4.25 -4.81 -14.15
C VAL A 464 -3.40 -3.76 -13.45
N ALA A 465 -2.08 -4.00 -13.38
CA ALA A 465 -1.10 -3.07 -12.82
C ALA A 465 -0.34 -2.33 -13.94
N PHE A 466 -0.12 -1.03 -13.77
CA PHE A 466 0.61 -0.20 -14.73
C PHE A 466 1.49 0.84 -14.03
N GLY A 467 2.68 1.08 -14.60
CA GLY A 467 3.57 2.17 -14.22
C GLY A 467 4.35 1.91 -12.92
N GLY A 468 4.66 2.98 -12.21
CA GLY A 468 5.41 2.96 -10.95
C GLY A 468 6.91 3.22 -11.13
N TYR A 469 7.57 3.51 -10.00
CA TYR A 469 9.00 3.72 -9.88
C TYR A 469 9.63 2.80 -8.82
N ASN A 470 10.80 2.24 -9.12
CA ASN A 470 11.61 1.46 -8.17
C ASN A 470 13.12 1.70 -8.37
N GLY A 471 13.49 2.94 -8.70
CA GLY A 471 14.80 3.29 -9.25
C GLY A 471 14.88 3.19 -10.77
N ARG A 472 13.82 2.70 -11.43
CA ARG A 472 13.51 2.92 -12.85
C ARG A 472 12.01 3.21 -12.98
N TYR A 473 11.63 4.02 -13.95
CA TYR A 473 10.22 4.25 -14.30
C TYR A 473 9.74 3.12 -15.19
N ASN A 474 8.53 2.62 -14.94
CA ASN A 474 7.93 1.54 -15.72
C ASN A 474 6.78 2.05 -16.62
N ASN A 475 6.52 1.37 -17.74
CA ASN A 475 5.29 1.46 -18.54
C ASN A 475 4.82 0.07 -19.03
N GLU A 476 5.18 -0.98 -18.31
CA GLU A 476 4.72 -2.32 -18.61
C GLU A 476 3.35 -2.55 -17.96
N ILE A 477 2.47 -3.24 -18.68
CA ILE A 477 1.25 -3.80 -18.10
C ILE A 477 1.62 -5.13 -17.47
N ASN A 478 1.10 -5.37 -16.28
CA ASN A 478 1.19 -6.65 -15.59
C ASN A 478 -0.21 -7.09 -15.16
N LEU A 479 -0.51 -8.36 -15.32
CA LEU A 479 -1.79 -8.98 -15.00
C LEU A 479 -1.64 -10.04 -13.93
N LEU A 480 -2.57 -10.06 -12.98
CA LEU A 480 -2.75 -11.17 -12.06
C LEU A 480 -4.20 -11.60 -12.06
N LYS A 481 -4.42 -12.91 -12.21
CA LYS A 481 -5.73 -13.53 -12.08
C LYS A 481 -5.91 -14.01 -10.63
N PRO A 482 -6.68 -13.34 -9.77
CA PRO A 482 -6.84 -13.76 -8.38
C PRO A 482 -7.63 -15.07 -8.29
N SER A 483 -7.18 -15.98 -7.42
CA SER A 483 -7.92 -17.21 -7.07
C SER A 483 -9.22 -16.94 -6.29
N HIS A 484 -9.31 -15.79 -5.63
CA HIS A 484 -10.53 -15.33 -4.94
C HIS A 484 -11.56 -14.88 -5.98
N LYS A 485 -12.54 -15.74 -6.27
CA LYS A 485 -13.64 -15.42 -7.20
C LYS A 485 -14.57 -14.37 -6.60
N SER A 486 -15.00 -13.39 -7.40
CA SER A 486 -16.10 -12.50 -7.03
C SER A 486 -17.41 -13.28 -6.91
N THR A 487 -18.16 -13.03 -5.85
CA THR A 487 -19.55 -13.47 -5.67
C THR A 487 -20.56 -12.41 -6.11
N LEU A 488 -20.10 -11.26 -6.62
CA LEU A 488 -20.94 -10.13 -7.02
C LEU A 488 -20.92 -9.96 -8.54
N GLN A 489 -22.07 -10.22 -9.18
CA GLN A 489 -22.34 -9.72 -10.51
C GLN A 489 -22.43 -8.19 -10.49
N THR A 490 -21.83 -7.55 -11.49
CA THR A 490 -21.74 -6.09 -11.60
C THR A 490 -23.11 -5.44 -11.73
N LYS A 491 -23.57 -4.77 -10.67
CA LYS A 491 -24.63 -3.76 -10.77
C LYS A 491 -24.02 -2.45 -11.25
N THR A 492 -24.03 -2.25 -12.56
CA THR A 492 -23.84 -0.91 -13.15
C THR A 492 -24.90 0.04 -12.60
N LEU A 493 -24.49 1.27 -12.28
CA LEU A 493 -25.37 2.28 -11.69
C LEU A 493 -26.32 2.87 -12.75
N GLU A 494 -27.40 2.16 -13.09
CA GLU A 494 -28.51 2.73 -13.87
C GLU A 494 -29.63 3.18 -12.94
N ALA A 495 -29.91 4.48 -12.91
CA ALA A 495 -31.01 5.06 -12.16
C ALA A 495 -32.35 4.88 -12.92
N PRO A 496 -33.38 4.21 -12.33
CA PRO A 496 -34.67 4.06 -13.00
C PRO A 496 -35.52 5.33 -12.88
N LEU A 497 -36.03 5.83 -14.00
CA LEU A 497 -37.14 6.79 -14.00
C LEU A 497 -38.47 6.08 -13.69
N PRO A 498 -39.38 6.67 -12.91
CA PRO A 498 -40.63 6.01 -12.53
C PRO A 498 -41.70 6.15 -13.62
N VAL A 499 -42.26 5.04 -14.06
CA VAL A 499 -43.59 5.00 -14.70
C VAL A 499 -44.44 3.96 -14.00
N SER A 500 -45.55 4.41 -13.42
CA SER A 500 -46.52 3.59 -12.71
C SER A 500 -47.16 2.53 -13.61
N LEU A 501 -47.52 1.38 -13.03
CA LEU A 501 -48.89 0.84 -13.13
C LEU A 501 -49.14 -0.25 -12.08
N SER A 502 -50.41 -0.40 -11.69
CA SER A 502 -50.90 -1.18 -10.55
C SER A 502 -51.47 -2.54 -10.96
N ALA A 503 -51.18 -3.63 -10.22
CA ALA A 503 -52.10 -4.76 -10.06
C ALA A 503 -51.79 -5.66 -8.84
N VAL A 504 -52.72 -5.60 -7.90
CA VAL A 504 -52.94 -6.38 -6.67
C VAL A 504 -53.14 -7.90 -6.88
N ASN A 505 -52.75 -8.72 -5.88
CA ASN A 505 -53.11 -10.14 -5.62
C ASN A 505 -52.53 -11.23 -6.57
N ASN A 506 -52.24 -12.48 -6.17
CA ASN A 506 -52.53 -13.23 -4.93
C ASN A 506 -51.41 -14.26 -4.62
N ALA A 507 -51.33 -14.76 -3.38
CA ALA A 507 -50.38 -15.82 -2.99
C ALA A 507 -50.99 -17.23 -3.07
N THR A 508 -50.28 -18.24 -3.60
CA THR A 508 -50.33 -19.63 -3.09
C THR A 508 -49.11 -20.50 -3.46
N THR A 509 -48.53 -21.08 -2.41
CA THR A 509 -47.72 -22.30 -2.21
C THR A 509 -47.59 -23.39 -3.31
N THR A 510 -46.36 -23.90 -3.49
CA THR A 510 -45.91 -25.23 -4.00
C THR A 510 -46.32 -25.72 -5.40
N ARG A 511 -45.31 -26.08 -6.21
CA ARG A 511 -44.80 -27.48 -6.35
C ARG A 511 -43.59 -27.57 -7.29
N ASP A 512 -42.72 -28.54 -7.04
CA ASP A 512 -41.69 -29.00 -7.96
C ASP A 512 -42.31 -29.58 -9.23
N ILE A 513 -41.74 -29.23 -10.40
CA ILE A 513 -41.94 -29.94 -11.66
C ILE A 513 -40.58 -29.97 -12.38
N GLU A 514 -39.92 -31.13 -12.32
CA GLU A 514 -38.92 -31.50 -13.32
C GLU A 514 -39.61 -31.59 -14.69
N SER A 515 -39.05 -30.95 -15.72
CA SER A 515 -39.55 -31.07 -17.09
C SER A 515 -38.62 -31.95 -17.91
N GLU A 516 -39.08 -33.17 -18.17
CA GLU A 516 -38.51 -34.09 -19.14
C GLU A 516 -38.45 -33.44 -20.54
N VAL A 517 -37.35 -33.64 -21.28
CA VAL A 517 -37.28 -33.25 -22.69
C VAL A 517 -37.77 -34.42 -23.53
N GLU A 518 -39.04 -34.38 -23.94
CA GLU A 518 -39.60 -35.33 -24.90
C GLU A 518 -38.87 -35.27 -26.25
N VAL A 519 -38.45 -36.44 -26.74
CA VAL A 519 -37.94 -36.62 -28.10
C VAL A 519 -39.13 -36.66 -29.06
N SER A 520 -39.30 -35.65 -29.91
CA SER A 520 -40.37 -35.63 -30.92
C SER A 520 -39.95 -35.16 -32.32
N GLN A 521 -40.07 -36.09 -33.26
CA GLN A 521 -40.42 -35.93 -34.68
C GLN A 521 -39.43 -35.28 -35.68
N GLU A 522 -38.70 -36.18 -36.35
CA GLU A 522 -38.33 -36.20 -37.78
C GLU A 522 -38.57 -34.95 -38.65
N GLY A 523 -37.48 -34.21 -38.90
CA GLY A 523 -37.40 -33.21 -39.97
C GLY A 523 -37.37 -33.85 -41.37
N ARG A 524 -38.53 -33.87 -42.02
CA ARG A 524 -38.79 -34.32 -43.41
C ARG A 524 -37.80 -33.75 -44.45
N VAL A 525 -36.78 -34.53 -44.82
CA VAL A 525 -35.90 -34.21 -45.97
C VAL A 525 -36.68 -34.32 -47.27
N ARG A 526 -36.63 -33.29 -48.12
CA ARG A 526 -37.24 -33.31 -49.46
C ARG A 526 -36.30 -33.99 -50.45
N GLU A 527 -36.80 -35.03 -51.08
CA GLU A 527 -36.18 -35.71 -52.22
C GLU A 527 -36.05 -34.74 -53.41
N ILE A 528 -34.82 -34.47 -53.85
CA ILE A 528 -34.56 -33.71 -55.08
C ILE A 528 -34.43 -34.72 -56.22
N VAL A 529 -35.47 -34.80 -57.04
CA VAL A 529 -35.45 -35.57 -58.29
C VAL A 529 -34.51 -34.87 -59.28
N MET A 530 -33.48 -35.57 -59.74
CA MET A 530 -32.71 -35.19 -60.93
C MET A 530 -33.17 -36.03 -62.12
N ASP A 531 -33.69 -35.37 -63.14
CA ASP A 531 -34.11 -36.02 -64.38
C ASP A 531 -32.91 -36.57 -65.17
N ASN A 532 -33.10 -37.78 -65.72
CA ASN A 532 -32.11 -38.48 -66.52
C ASN A 532 -31.99 -37.89 -67.93
N VAL A 533 -30.80 -37.44 -68.31
CA VAL A 533 -30.39 -37.32 -69.72
C VAL A 533 -29.03 -38.01 -69.90
N ASN A 534 -28.95 -38.87 -70.91
CA ASN A 534 -27.87 -39.83 -71.18
C ASN A 534 -27.35 -39.60 -72.63
N PRO A 535 -26.20 -40.14 -73.09
CA PRO A 535 -25.01 -40.63 -72.37
C PRO A 535 -23.71 -39.89 -72.80
N GLY A 536 -22.63 -40.03 -72.00
CA GLY A 536 -21.27 -40.08 -72.57
C GLY A 536 -20.17 -39.23 -71.92
N SER A 537 -19.55 -39.75 -70.85
CA SER A 537 -18.09 -39.86 -70.76
C SER A 537 -17.68 -40.76 -69.57
N LYS A 538 -16.44 -41.26 -69.58
CA LYS A 538 -15.92 -42.19 -68.56
C LYS A 538 -15.63 -41.47 -67.24
N VAL A 539 -16.51 -41.52 -66.25
CA VAL A 539 -16.18 -41.18 -64.85
C VAL A 539 -16.84 -42.16 -63.86
N GLY A 540 -16.49 -43.44 -63.95
CA GLY A 540 -17.05 -44.50 -63.10
C GLY A 540 -16.38 -44.66 -61.72
N GLY A 541 -15.53 -43.73 -61.27
CA GLY A 541 -14.71 -43.90 -60.06
C GLY A 541 -14.81 -42.80 -59.00
N THR A 542 -15.44 -41.66 -59.29
CA THR A 542 -15.47 -40.52 -58.34
C THR A 542 -16.68 -40.55 -57.41
N ASN A 543 -17.87 -40.93 -57.89
CA ASN A 543 -19.07 -40.87 -57.07
C ASN A 543 -19.08 -41.92 -55.94
N GLU A 544 -18.59 -43.13 -56.19
CA GLU A 544 -18.44 -44.15 -55.13
C GLU A 544 -17.41 -43.73 -54.08
N HIS A 545 -16.32 -43.08 -54.49
CA HIS A 545 -15.31 -42.56 -53.57
C HIS A 545 -15.88 -41.44 -52.67
N ILE A 546 -16.65 -40.50 -53.24
CA ILE A 546 -17.32 -39.44 -52.47
C ILE A 546 -18.30 -40.03 -51.45
N VAL A 547 -19.09 -41.03 -51.84
CA VAL A 547 -20.02 -41.73 -50.92
C VAL A 547 -19.28 -42.49 -49.82
N ALA A 548 -18.10 -43.05 -50.10
CA ALA A 548 -17.25 -43.68 -49.09
C ALA A 548 -16.69 -42.65 -48.11
N THR A 549 -16.18 -41.52 -48.59
CA THR A 549 -15.66 -40.42 -47.74
C THR A 549 -16.76 -39.86 -46.83
N LEU A 550 -17.95 -39.57 -47.36
CA LEU A 550 -19.09 -39.06 -46.57
C LEU A 550 -19.58 -40.06 -45.51
N LYS A 551 -19.41 -41.38 -45.73
CA LYS A 551 -19.68 -42.39 -44.70
C LYS A 551 -18.63 -42.38 -43.59
N SER A 552 -17.35 -42.23 -43.95
CA SER A 552 -16.25 -42.08 -42.99
C SER A 552 -16.43 -40.85 -42.10
N GLU A 553 -16.69 -39.69 -42.71
CA GLU A 553 -16.94 -38.43 -41.98
C GLU A 553 -18.18 -38.54 -41.08
N LYS A 554 -19.24 -39.22 -41.53
CA LYS A 554 -20.41 -39.49 -40.70
C LYS A 554 -20.07 -40.32 -39.45
N GLU A 555 -19.29 -41.38 -39.60
CA GLU A 555 -18.89 -42.26 -38.48
C GLU A 555 -17.97 -41.52 -37.48
N GLU A 556 -17.08 -40.66 -37.99
CA GLU A 556 -16.25 -39.78 -37.16
C GLU A 556 -17.06 -38.71 -36.41
N LEU A 557 -18.10 -38.16 -37.04
CA LEU A 557 -19.04 -37.24 -36.37
C LEU A 557 -19.93 -37.95 -35.34
N GLU A 558 -20.41 -39.17 -35.61
CA GLU A 558 -21.20 -39.95 -34.66
C GLU A 558 -20.38 -40.37 -33.43
N THR A 559 -19.12 -40.76 -33.62
CA THR A 559 -18.20 -41.06 -32.50
C THR A 559 -17.84 -39.79 -31.70
N SER A 560 -17.61 -38.66 -32.36
CA SER A 560 -17.36 -37.37 -31.71
C SER A 560 -18.56 -36.91 -30.86
N LEU A 561 -19.77 -37.00 -31.41
CA LEU A 561 -21.01 -36.67 -30.71
C LEU A 561 -21.23 -37.55 -29.47
N ASN A 562 -20.87 -38.83 -29.53
CA ASN A 562 -20.96 -39.73 -28.38
C ASN A 562 -19.92 -39.39 -27.29
N LYS A 563 -18.71 -38.98 -27.67
CA LYS A 563 -17.69 -38.49 -26.73
C LYS A 563 -18.17 -37.21 -26.01
N GLU A 564 -18.74 -36.26 -26.75
CA GLU A 564 -19.23 -34.99 -26.20
C GLU A 564 -20.44 -35.19 -25.26
N LYS A 565 -21.34 -36.14 -25.57
CA LYS A 565 -22.41 -36.57 -24.64
C LYS A 565 -21.87 -37.14 -23.34
N MET A 566 -20.82 -37.98 -23.40
CA MET A 566 -20.20 -38.55 -22.20
C MET A 566 -19.51 -37.47 -21.35
N GLN A 567 -18.82 -36.50 -21.98
CA GLN A 567 -18.25 -35.34 -21.29
C GLN A 567 -19.34 -34.47 -20.65
N THR A 568 -20.45 -34.25 -21.34
CA THR A 568 -21.62 -33.50 -20.80
C THR A 568 -22.22 -34.18 -19.57
N LEU A 569 -22.31 -35.53 -19.57
CA LEU A 569 -22.77 -36.28 -18.40
C LEU A 569 -21.79 -36.18 -17.22
N GLN A 570 -20.48 -36.28 -17.49
CA GLN A 570 -19.46 -36.12 -16.45
C GLN A 570 -19.51 -34.72 -15.81
N LEU A 571 -19.58 -33.66 -16.64
CA LEU A 571 -19.67 -32.27 -16.16
C LEU A 571 -20.95 -32.03 -15.33
N LYS A 572 -22.08 -32.65 -15.68
CA LYS A 572 -23.31 -32.60 -14.86
C LYS A 572 -23.12 -33.25 -13.50
N GLN A 573 -22.42 -34.38 -13.42
CA GLN A 573 -22.12 -35.03 -12.14
C GLN A 573 -21.17 -34.18 -11.28
N GLU A 574 -20.10 -33.65 -11.86
CA GLU A 574 -19.15 -32.77 -11.16
C GLU A 574 -19.81 -31.49 -10.65
N LEU A 575 -20.79 -30.96 -11.39
CA LEU A 575 -21.60 -29.80 -10.98
C LEU A 575 -22.51 -30.15 -9.78
N ALA A 576 -23.22 -31.27 -9.82
CA ALA A 576 -24.06 -31.72 -8.69
C ALA A 576 -23.23 -32.00 -7.42
N ASP A 577 -22.07 -32.65 -7.55
CA ASP A 577 -21.12 -32.86 -6.46
C ASP A 577 -20.60 -31.51 -5.90
N GLY A 578 -20.39 -30.53 -6.78
CA GLY A 578 -20.00 -29.16 -6.43
C GLY A 578 -21.09 -28.41 -5.64
N GLU A 579 -22.35 -28.50 -6.08
CA GLU A 579 -23.51 -27.91 -5.40
C GLU A 579 -23.71 -28.52 -4.00
N SER A 580 -23.56 -29.84 -3.85
CA SER A 580 -23.62 -30.50 -2.53
C SER A 580 -22.53 -29.99 -1.59
N ARG A 581 -21.27 -29.93 -2.04
CA ARG A 581 -20.16 -29.39 -1.23
C ARG A 581 -20.40 -27.93 -0.84
N ASN A 582 -20.93 -27.12 -1.74
CA ASN A 582 -21.24 -25.71 -1.46
C ASN A 582 -22.36 -25.57 -0.42
N SER A 583 -23.39 -26.44 -0.47
CA SER A 583 -24.45 -26.51 0.55
C SER A 583 -23.89 -26.82 1.94
N ASP A 584 -22.96 -27.77 2.04
CA ASP A 584 -22.35 -28.17 3.32
C ASP A 584 -21.40 -27.09 3.87
N LEU A 585 -20.55 -26.50 3.03
CA LEU A 585 -19.71 -25.35 3.40
C LEU A 585 -20.55 -24.15 3.89
N TYR A 586 -21.73 -23.93 3.30
CA TYR A 586 -22.65 -22.87 3.76
C TYR A 586 -23.20 -23.14 5.17
N LYS A 587 -23.49 -24.41 5.51
CA LYS A 587 -23.91 -24.82 6.87
C LYS A 587 -22.77 -24.64 7.87
N GLU A 588 -21.55 -25.05 7.51
CA GLU A 588 -20.36 -24.85 8.35
C GLU A 588 -20.10 -23.35 8.61
N LEU A 589 -20.16 -22.52 7.57
CA LEU A 589 -19.98 -21.07 7.68
C LEU A 589 -21.02 -20.41 8.59
N GLN A 590 -22.28 -20.85 8.55
CA GLN A 590 -23.31 -20.37 9.49
C GLN A 590 -23.04 -20.84 10.93
N SER A 591 -22.57 -22.08 11.12
CA SER A 591 -22.15 -22.58 12.43
C SER A 591 -20.98 -21.76 13.01
N VAL A 592 -19.96 -21.48 12.21
CA VAL A 592 -18.79 -20.66 12.61
C VAL A 592 -19.22 -19.22 12.93
N ARG A 593 -20.12 -18.61 12.15
CA ARG A 593 -20.70 -17.29 12.46
C ARG A 593 -21.44 -17.28 13.80
N GLY A 594 -22.20 -18.33 14.11
CA GLY A 594 -22.85 -18.50 15.41
C GLY A 594 -21.86 -18.61 16.58
N GLN A 595 -20.76 -19.36 16.40
CA GLN A 595 -19.70 -19.46 17.40
C GLN A 595 -18.97 -18.13 17.61
N LEU A 596 -18.68 -17.39 16.53
CA LEU A 596 -18.03 -16.08 16.60
C LEU A 596 -18.89 -15.06 17.37
N ALA A 597 -20.21 -15.02 17.13
CA ALA A 597 -21.12 -14.14 17.86
C ALA A 597 -21.19 -14.47 19.37
N ALA A 598 -21.09 -15.76 19.72
CA ALA A 598 -21.04 -16.20 21.12
C ALA A 598 -19.74 -15.78 21.81
N GLU A 599 -18.58 -15.94 21.16
CA GLU A 599 -17.29 -15.51 21.72
C GLU A 599 -17.14 -13.98 21.74
N GLN A 600 -17.68 -13.23 20.76
CA GLN A 600 -17.77 -11.76 20.84
C GLN A 600 -18.59 -11.31 22.06
N SER A 601 -19.74 -11.94 22.31
CA SER A 601 -20.57 -11.68 23.49
C SER A 601 -19.85 -11.99 24.81
N ARG A 602 -19.00 -13.02 24.81
CA ARG A 602 -18.16 -13.41 25.96
C ARG A 602 -17.01 -12.43 26.19
N CYS A 603 -16.32 -11.99 25.14
CA CYS A 603 -15.27 -10.98 25.21
C CYS A 603 -15.80 -9.65 25.75
N PHE A 604 -16.93 -9.16 25.23
CA PHE A 604 -17.58 -7.95 25.74
C PHE A 604 -17.89 -8.04 27.24
N LYS A 605 -18.36 -9.21 27.71
CA LYS A 605 -18.61 -9.41 29.14
C LYS A 605 -17.32 -9.37 29.98
N LEU A 606 -16.24 -9.98 29.50
CA LEU A 606 -14.92 -9.91 30.15
C LEU A 606 -14.34 -8.48 30.16
N GLU A 607 -14.58 -7.68 29.13
CA GLU A 607 -14.16 -6.27 29.09
C GLU A 607 -14.90 -5.44 30.15
N VAL A 608 -16.20 -5.66 30.35
CA VAL A 608 -16.98 -5.04 31.43
C VAL A 608 -16.45 -5.46 32.81
N ASP A 609 -16.20 -6.76 33.03
CA ASP A 609 -15.64 -7.26 34.29
C ASP A 609 -14.24 -6.65 34.58
N VAL A 610 -13.39 -6.53 33.55
CA VAL A 610 -12.07 -5.88 33.64
C VAL A 610 -12.18 -4.38 33.93
N ALA A 611 -13.16 -3.68 33.36
CA ALA A 611 -13.42 -2.27 33.65
C ALA A 611 -13.85 -2.06 35.12
N GLU A 612 -14.74 -2.92 35.64
CA GLU A 612 -15.17 -2.88 37.04
C GLU A 612 -13.99 -3.16 38.00
N LEU A 613 -13.13 -4.12 37.67
CA LEU A 613 -11.91 -4.41 38.45
C LEU A 613 -10.91 -3.24 38.46
N ARG A 614 -10.74 -2.54 37.32
CA ARG A 614 -9.90 -1.33 37.24
C ARG A 614 -10.46 -0.20 38.11
N GLN A 615 -11.78 0.00 38.09
CA GLN A 615 -12.43 1.00 38.95
C GLN A 615 -12.22 0.67 40.44
N LYS A 616 -12.40 -0.60 40.83
CA LYS A 616 -12.14 -1.06 42.21
C LYS A 616 -10.69 -0.82 42.62
N LEU A 617 -9.71 -1.13 41.76
CA LEU A 617 -8.29 -0.87 42.03
C LEU A 617 -8.02 0.61 42.30
N GLN A 618 -8.58 1.51 41.48
CA GLN A 618 -8.44 2.97 41.64
C GLN A 618 -9.05 3.48 42.96
N THR A 619 -10.19 2.91 43.41
CA THR A 619 -10.75 3.22 44.74
C THR A 619 -9.88 2.70 45.89
N LEU A 620 -9.15 1.60 45.68
CA LEU A 620 -8.27 1.02 46.68
C LEU A 620 -7.00 1.87 46.85
N GLU A 621 -6.42 2.37 45.75
CA GLU A 621 -5.29 3.32 45.78
C GLU A 621 -5.64 4.65 46.48
N THR A 622 -6.87 5.14 46.33
CA THR A 622 -7.30 6.38 47.01
C THR A 622 -7.46 6.16 48.51
N LEU A 623 -8.08 5.07 48.93
CA LEU A 623 -8.16 4.67 50.35
C LEU A 623 -6.78 4.44 50.98
N GLN A 624 -5.81 3.89 50.23
CA GLN A 624 -4.44 3.72 50.72
C GLN A 624 -3.76 5.08 50.99
N LYS A 625 -3.95 6.08 50.10
CA LYS A 625 -3.42 7.44 50.29
C LYS A 625 -4.05 8.15 51.50
N GLU A 626 -5.35 7.96 51.73
CA GLU A 626 -6.02 8.48 52.93
C GLU A 626 -5.51 7.81 54.21
N LEU A 627 -5.28 6.48 54.18
CA LEU A 627 -4.72 5.75 55.31
C LEU A 627 -3.30 6.23 55.66
N GLU A 628 -2.43 6.45 54.68
CA GLU A 628 -1.10 7.05 54.89
C GLU A 628 -1.18 8.46 55.50
N LEU A 629 -2.13 9.28 55.04
CA LEU A 629 -2.34 10.63 55.58
C LEU A 629 -2.75 10.56 57.07
N LEU A 630 -3.70 9.69 57.41
CA LEU A 630 -4.17 9.48 58.79
C LEU A 630 -3.06 8.93 59.69
N GLN A 631 -2.21 8.02 59.18
CA GLN A 631 -1.04 7.53 59.92
C GLN A 631 -0.03 8.65 60.20
N ARG A 632 0.26 9.53 59.24
CA ARG A 632 1.14 10.70 59.44
C ARG A 632 0.55 11.68 60.45
N GLN A 633 -0.76 11.97 60.38
CA GLN A 633 -1.45 12.84 61.35
C GLN A 633 -1.41 12.26 62.77
N LYS A 634 -1.65 10.95 62.92
CA LYS A 634 -1.54 10.26 64.20
C LYS A 634 -0.14 10.35 64.79
N ALA A 635 0.90 10.04 64.01
CA ALA A 635 2.29 10.13 64.46
C ALA A 635 2.67 11.55 64.91
N ALA A 636 2.26 12.58 64.15
CA ALA A 636 2.46 13.98 64.51
C ALA A 636 1.74 14.36 65.83
N SER A 637 0.51 13.87 66.02
CA SER A 637 -0.27 14.10 67.25
C SER A 637 0.38 13.43 68.48
N GLU A 638 0.82 12.17 68.36
CA GLU A 638 1.52 11.44 69.41
C GLU A 638 2.84 12.12 69.79
N GLN A 639 3.60 12.60 68.79
CA GLN A 639 4.86 13.32 69.02
C GLN A 639 4.64 14.71 69.65
N ALA A 640 3.58 15.42 69.28
CA ALA A 640 3.18 16.66 69.95
C ALA A 640 2.78 16.42 71.42
N ALA A 641 2.02 15.37 71.71
CA ALA A 641 1.64 15.00 73.08
C ALA A 641 2.87 14.60 73.95
N MET A 642 3.85 13.92 73.36
CA MET A 642 5.12 13.59 74.04
C MET A 642 5.96 14.83 74.33
N ASN A 643 6.02 15.79 73.41
CA ASN A 643 6.72 17.06 73.61
C ASN A 643 6.03 17.94 74.68
N ALA A 644 4.70 18.01 74.68
CA ALA A 644 3.93 18.72 75.71
C ALA A 644 4.17 18.13 77.11
N LYS A 645 4.22 16.80 77.24
CA LYS A 645 4.60 16.14 78.51
C LYS A 645 6.00 16.53 78.97
N ARG A 646 7.00 16.54 78.06
CA ARG A 646 8.38 16.96 78.39
C ARG A 646 8.48 18.40 78.88
N GLN A 647 7.70 19.33 78.29
CA GLN A 647 7.67 20.72 78.74
C GLN A 647 7.01 20.87 80.12
N SER A 648 5.97 20.08 80.43
CA SER A 648 5.33 20.10 81.76
C SER A 648 6.25 19.62 82.90
N SER A 649 7.26 18.79 82.61
CA SER A 649 8.21 18.26 83.59
C SER A 649 9.47 19.13 83.82
N GLY A 650 9.67 20.20 83.04
CA GLY A 650 10.88 21.04 83.12
C GLY A 650 10.80 22.25 84.07
N GLY A 651 9.68 22.42 84.77
CA GLY A 651 9.31 23.66 85.47
C GLY A 651 9.57 23.71 86.98
N VAL A 652 10.53 22.96 87.52
CA VAL A 652 10.93 23.04 88.95
C VAL A 652 12.45 22.88 89.06
N TRP A 653 13.06 23.58 90.02
CA TRP A 653 14.51 23.70 90.33
C TRP A 653 15.28 24.74 89.49
N GLY A 654 15.83 25.77 90.14
CA GLY A 654 16.78 26.70 89.50
C GLY A 654 16.95 28.10 90.08
N TRP A 655 16.05 28.60 90.93
CA TRP A 655 16.23 29.91 91.58
C TRP A 655 17.07 29.79 92.85
N LEU A 656 18.39 30.06 92.77
CA LEU A 656 19.24 30.50 93.90
C LEU A 656 20.67 30.87 93.45
N ALA A 657 21.05 32.15 93.65
CA ALA A 657 22.36 32.77 93.34
C ALA A 657 22.80 32.75 91.85
N GLY A 658 23.41 33.79 91.28
CA GLY A 658 23.71 35.14 91.74
C GLY A 658 24.47 35.89 90.63
N SER A 659 24.15 37.15 90.37
CA SER A 659 24.79 38.02 89.34
C SER A 659 26.25 38.40 89.72
N PRO A 660 27.07 39.13 88.89
CA PRO A 660 26.75 39.81 87.61
C PRO A 660 27.85 39.81 86.49
N GLN A 661 27.55 40.45 85.34
CA GLN A 661 28.46 41.24 84.45
C GLN A 661 29.64 40.51 83.75
N GLU A 662 30.22 40.90 82.60
CA GLU A 662 29.97 41.92 81.54
C GLU A 662 30.09 41.21 80.14
N ARG A 663 30.15 41.79 78.92
CA ARG A 663 30.08 43.17 78.35
C ARG A 663 29.62 43.06 76.86
N ASP A 664 29.61 44.18 76.13
CA ASP A 664 29.40 44.31 74.67
C ASP A 664 30.49 43.65 73.80
N ASP A 665 30.15 43.26 72.57
CA ASP A 665 30.47 44.08 71.38
C ASP A 665 29.76 43.57 70.10
N SER A 666 29.42 44.52 69.22
CA SER A 666 28.86 44.38 67.85
C SER A 666 29.87 45.01 66.87
N PRO A 667 29.75 44.95 65.52
CA PRO A 667 28.56 44.66 64.68
C PRO A 667 28.68 43.52 63.66
#